data_AF-W6KKR5-F1
#
_entry.id   AF-W6KKR5-F1
#
_cell.length_a   1.000
_cell.length_b   1.000
_cell.length_c   1.000
_cell.angle_alpha   90.00
_cell.angle_beta   90.00
_cell.angle_gamma   90.00
#
_symmetry.space_group_name_H-M   'P 1'
#
loop_
_entity.id
_entity.type
_entity.pdbx_description
1 polymer ?
#
loop_
_entity_poly.entity_id
_entity_poly.type
_entity_poly.pdbx_seq_one_letter_code
_entity_poly.pdbx_strand_id
1 'polypeptide(L)'
;MRHGVGLTIGFGLLVSLLFPASAFAAPAQWIAVKNGKLPTNSVIGGSIPGRKFAVCRSQFQNGKHIGKVAKGVCSFGWGWKEQKATKDFEVLVAPAPSIKWVPAKGSKPPKGSLVGGANDQRVCRAKHKEGTYPGKTYKGKCNIPYRGKEVAKAPFDYLVVTAEKPAEKPSQTLKSLSELPFDAKNLKKTVEGNLLSRIPLVGSDLVSQIATIFAANSQAKWAEYENYYGTRLTWKQKHHLWLFIEKPAGATKGTGGSGVGASMFLHIPGRLTPNLPGRVLALFKGADLEHLIVSGVATGPKETNRDSRKREDIKVADLPKPLRERIKKTYKGMVSFPPAIQALASIEAKGLLKGALDSFGFPHKDLTLRVGMEQPEYSVMGNDGGDEPEEAGGDDSGQTFYAELIRRGKWSKPFNLAGVTLWDSTVGINTELKMLVSGHGTINKNNKAVLYYNGPFPRQNVPPSEFKDLAFALGAAEISYAQYLNLMLSLQVPTSPGKSLNFINDVGGFFNGAGKLLRDGASKLPLGVLKITHNPLRGYKPKSGDFPPPRMFNIHAIGPDGSMGEGKDERKGPLIALRGHGTLLGKNLADFNGELSRSGLEARGGFGDKIKLGPFGSIGTTGNVSTYIGPDKTKPLHLSLSGDLKAGPLANRSFRTSFNKNGAHFHSPAECATAFVVKAEVGSANLGRLSFDSLPLKVVPKPGMVAECAAKGLKDAAEYTAKMAKKGVQAAASAAKVGTKGAKKALRQLNKAANAAKKAAEAMKNADQAAQAAVEMSFAAVGGVKNVLNSTFKAVVNVADKASCFFKSCNLPHIPGKWSNPEIFTKDIVDLSLTYENDLLYVLRDGRAFRHRMNRDGDGRYRKFQGAQEIKRPKGAALFRIDGVIGSGQYPTGAVALDRNGRVYFSSSRGQPFKPAQGTMRAMDVSASATHIWIARADGPKGGMIMRAPLDQFPNFSWETSNGVGLRVDATRDNRAWILAHDPKSPIKQWRVWEPKSHYNNWAPQQAWGVEITTSSDKTPKIWLTQMASKYGGPLFNWTGNGSKYQQFHGGGTLIAAGRNGTMAMVNGYGRAYLAVNSYSKVE
;
A
#
# COMPACT_ATOMS: atom_id res chain seq x y z
N MET A 1 -17.15 -7.65 -52.84
CA MET A 1 -17.21 -6.36 -52.11
C MET A 1 -17.94 -6.56 -50.79
N ARG A 2 -17.30 -6.08 -49.71
CA ARG A 2 -17.80 -5.75 -48.37
C ARG A 2 -18.40 -6.85 -47.47
N HIS A 3 -17.51 -7.35 -46.63
CA HIS A 3 -17.72 -8.03 -45.35
C HIS A 3 -18.47 -7.16 -44.31
N GLY A 4 -19.31 -7.82 -43.51
CA GLY A 4 -19.77 -7.36 -42.20
C GLY A 4 -19.66 -8.49 -41.18
N VAL A 5 -18.55 -8.51 -40.43
CA VAL A 5 -18.24 -9.47 -39.37
C VAL A 5 -18.85 -8.95 -38.06
N GLY A 6 -19.84 -9.66 -37.52
CA GLY A 6 -20.42 -9.43 -36.19
C GLY A 6 -19.80 -10.39 -35.17
N LEU A 7 -18.79 -9.90 -34.44
CA LEU A 7 -18.02 -10.61 -33.42
C LEU A 7 -18.74 -10.55 -32.06
N THR A 8 -19.38 -11.63 -31.61
CA THR A 8 -19.94 -11.75 -30.25
C THR A 8 -18.88 -12.29 -29.29
N ILE A 9 -18.43 -11.47 -28.34
CA ILE A 9 -17.37 -11.79 -27.37
C ILE A 9 -17.98 -12.54 -26.18
N GLY A 10 -17.56 -13.80 -26.01
CA GLY A 10 -17.69 -14.55 -24.76
C GLY A 10 -16.63 -14.09 -23.75
N PHE A 11 -17.06 -13.66 -22.57
CA PHE A 11 -16.19 -13.37 -21.43
C PHE A 11 -16.82 -13.96 -20.17
N GLY A 12 -16.25 -15.05 -19.66
CA GLY A 12 -16.84 -15.75 -18.52
C GLY A 12 -16.02 -16.91 -17.98
N LEU A 13 -14.69 -16.79 -17.85
CA LEU A 13 -13.88 -17.74 -17.07
C LEU A 13 -12.43 -17.26 -16.90
N LEU A 14 -12.12 -16.41 -15.90
CA LEU A 14 -10.76 -16.33 -15.32
C LEU A 14 -10.65 -15.50 -14.02
N VAL A 15 -11.44 -15.78 -12.98
CA VAL A 15 -11.17 -15.28 -11.61
C VAL A 15 -11.52 -16.36 -10.58
N SER A 16 -10.62 -17.32 -10.34
CA SER A 16 -10.71 -18.25 -9.19
C SER A 16 -9.37 -18.85 -8.74
N LEU A 17 -8.23 -18.38 -9.25
CA LEU A 17 -6.92 -18.81 -8.78
C LEU A 17 -6.19 -17.56 -8.28
N LEU A 18 -5.96 -17.48 -6.97
CA LEU A 18 -4.85 -16.79 -6.27
C LEU A 18 -5.23 -16.43 -4.82
N PHE A 19 -5.42 -17.45 -3.98
CA PHE A 19 -5.11 -17.36 -2.55
C PHE A 19 -4.57 -18.72 -2.10
N PRO A 20 -3.31 -18.87 -1.67
CA PRO A 20 -3.00 -19.89 -0.68
C PRO A 20 -3.10 -19.20 0.69
N ALA A 21 -4.04 -19.71 1.47
CA ALA A 21 -4.08 -19.58 2.92
C ALA A 21 -2.98 -20.48 3.49
N SER A 22 -2.39 -20.08 4.62
CA SER A 22 -1.54 -20.94 5.44
C SER A 22 -2.31 -22.23 5.76
N ALA A 23 -1.83 -23.37 5.27
CA ALA A 23 -2.50 -24.65 5.43
C ALA A 23 -2.18 -25.24 6.81
N PHE A 24 -2.98 -24.87 7.80
CA PHE A 24 -3.40 -25.88 8.77
C PHE A 24 -4.08 -27.00 7.97
N ALA A 25 -3.86 -28.27 8.31
CA ALA A 25 -4.53 -29.39 7.66
C ALA A 25 -6.05 -29.19 7.75
N ALA A 26 -6.66 -28.65 6.69
CA ALA A 26 -8.06 -28.26 6.71
C ALA A 26 -8.91 -29.53 6.88
N PRO A 27 -9.94 -29.49 7.76
CA PRO A 27 -10.86 -30.61 7.91
C PRO A 27 -11.53 -30.97 6.59
N ALA A 28 -12.01 -32.20 6.46
CA ALA A 28 -12.74 -32.65 5.28
C ALA A 28 -13.92 -31.70 4.98
N GLN A 29 -14.01 -31.22 3.74
CA GLN A 29 -14.91 -30.16 3.33
C GLN A 29 -15.68 -30.52 2.06
N TRP A 30 -16.91 -30.02 1.95
CA TRP A 30 -17.74 -30.15 0.76
C TRP A 30 -17.58 -28.91 -0.11
N ILE A 31 -17.09 -29.08 -1.34
CA ILE A 31 -16.82 -27.99 -2.27
C ILE A 31 -17.79 -28.05 -3.44
N ALA A 32 -18.55 -26.98 -3.67
CA ALA A 32 -19.43 -26.86 -4.82
C ALA A 32 -18.64 -26.95 -6.14
N VAL A 33 -19.09 -27.82 -7.06
CA VAL A 33 -18.44 -28.01 -8.36
C VAL A 33 -19.15 -27.21 -9.44
N LYS A 34 -18.38 -26.39 -10.16
CA LYS A 34 -18.85 -25.71 -11.37
C LYS A 34 -18.34 -26.45 -12.61
N ASN A 35 -19.21 -26.69 -13.58
CA ASN A 35 -18.89 -27.31 -14.88
C ASN A 35 -18.28 -28.73 -14.79
N GLY A 36 -18.62 -29.49 -13.75
CA GLY A 36 -18.19 -30.89 -13.60
C GLY A 36 -16.69 -31.11 -13.36
N LYS A 37 -15.89 -30.05 -13.20
CA LYS A 37 -14.45 -30.16 -12.94
C LYS A 37 -14.19 -30.48 -11.47
N LEU A 38 -13.56 -31.62 -11.20
CA LEU A 38 -13.24 -32.04 -9.83
C LEU A 38 -12.19 -31.11 -9.19
N PRO A 39 -12.39 -30.67 -7.93
CA PRO A 39 -11.36 -29.96 -7.18
C PRO A 39 -10.12 -30.83 -6.91
N THR A 40 -8.96 -30.20 -6.73
CA THR A 40 -7.75 -30.88 -6.23
C THR A 40 -8.05 -31.49 -4.86
N ASN A 41 -7.47 -32.66 -4.56
CA ASN A 41 -7.69 -33.43 -3.32
C ASN A 41 -9.14 -33.94 -3.13
N SER A 42 -9.89 -34.12 -4.22
CA SER A 42 -11.17 -34.82 -4.18
C SER A 42 -11.02 -36.24 -3.61
N VAL A 43 -11.87 -36.59 -2.64
CA VAL A 43 -11.87 -37.91 -2.00
C VAL A 43 -12.39 -38.95 -2.98
N ILE A 44 -11.51 -39.87 -3.37
CA ILE A 44 -11.85 -41.00 -4.24
C ILE A 44 -12.48 -42.11 -3.39
N GLY A 45 -13.79 -42.30 -3.55
CA GLY A 45 -14.56 -43.29 -2.78
C GLY A 45 -14.77 -44.62 -3.50
N GLY A 46 -14.35 -44.74 -4.76
CA GLY A 46 -14.48 -45.97 -5.50
C GLY A 46 -13.71 -45.97 -6.83
N SER A 47 -13.63 -47.13 -7.45
CA SER A 47 -13.02 -47.31 -8.76
C SER A 47 -13.50 -48.59 -9.43
N ILE A 48 -13.46 -48.58 -10.75
CA ILE A 48 -13.49 -49.74 -11.65
C ILE A 48 -12.21 -49.72 -12.50
N PRO A 49 -11.87 -50.80 -13.22
CA PRO A 49 -10.79 -50.76 -14.20
C PRO A 49 -10.91 -49.53 -15.13
N GLY A 50 -9.87 -48.69 -15.15
CA GLY A 50 -9.81 -47.49 -15.99
C GLY A 50 -10.62 -46.27 -15.51
N ARG A 51 -11.34 -46.31 -14.37
CA ARG A 51 -12.13 -45.15 -13.89
C ARG A 51 -12.20 -45.05 -12.37
N LYS A 52 -11.96 -43.85 -11.85
CA LYS A 52 -12.11 -43.49 -10.43
C LYS A 52 -13.40 -42.70 -10.20
N PHE A 53 -13.98 -42.84 -9.02
CA PHE A 53 -15.20 -42.16 -8.59
C PHE A 53 -14.93 -41.29 -7.37
N ALA A 54 -15.12 -39.96 -7.51
CA ALA A 54 -15.08 -39.04 -6.39
C ALA A 54 -16.40 -39.09 -5.60
N VAL A 55 -16.34 -38.84 -4.29
CA VAL A 55 -17.53 -38.72 -3.44
C VAL A 55 -18.20 -37.37 -3.70
N CYS A 56 -19.48 -37.37 -4.03
CA CYS A 56 -20.28 -36.15 -4.14
C CYS A 56 -21.53 -36.20 -3.28
N ARG A 57 -22.19 -35.05 -3.14
CA ARG A 57 -23.58 -34.95 -2.68
C ARG A 57 -24.35 -33.89 -3.46
N SER A 58 -25.65 -34.07 -3.61
CA SER A 58 -26.54 -33.07 -4.22
C SER A 58 -27.87 -32.99 -3.45
N GLN A 59 -28.55 -31.84 -3.56
CA GLN A 59 -29.87 -31.62 -2.96
C GLN A 59 -30.95 -32.20 -3.86
N PHE A 60 -31.82 -33.07 -3.33
CA PHE A 60 -32.94 -33.67 -4.06
C PHE A 60 -34.08 -34.03 -3.09
N GLN A 61 -35.33 -33.70 -3.45
CA GLN A 61 -36.54 -33.98 -2.66
C GLN A 61 -36.36 -33.87 -1.13
N ASN A 62 -36.07 -32.65 -0.66
CA ASN A 62 -35.90 -32.27 0.75
C ASN A 62 -34.64 -32.78 1.46
N GLY A 63 -33.72 -33.49 0.79
CA GLY A 63 -32.50 -33.98 1.42
C GLY A 63 -31.24 -33.82 0.59
N LYS A 64 -30.08 -33.81 1.27
CA LYS A 64 -28.80 -34.04 0.61
C LYS A 64 -28.56 -35.54 0.46
N HIS A 65 -28.18 -35.97 -0.73
CA HIS A 65 -27.93 -37.37 -1.05
C HIS A 65 -26.49 -37.57 -1.54
N ILE A 66 -25.78 -38.50 -0.89
CA ILE A 66 -24.38 -38.84 -1.20
C ILE A 66 -24.35 -39.81 -2.39
N GLY A 67 -23.35 -39.66 -3.27
CA GLY A 67 -23.16 -40.50 -4.43
C GLY A 67 -21.76 -40.43 -5.02
N LYS A 68 -21.66 -40.70 -6.32
CA LYS A 68 -20.42 -40.80 -7.08
C LYS A 68 -20.36 -39.76 -8.20
N VAL A 69 -19.21 -39.14 -8.42
CA VAL A 69 -18.97 -38.36 -9.64
C VAL A 69 -18.40 -39.25 -10.72
N ALA A 70 -19.05 -39.26 -11.89
CA ALA A 70 -18.54 -39.86 -13.11
C ALA A 70 -18.76 -38.89 -14.28
N LYS A 71 -17.71 -38.63 -15.07
CA LYS A 71 -17.76 -37.69 -16.21
C LYS A 71 -18.37 -36.31 -15.85
N GLY A 72 -18.01 -35.79 -14.67
CA GLY A 72 -18.49 -34.49 -14.19
C GLY A 72 -19.94 -34.43 -13.72
N VAL A 73 -20.64 -35.57 -13.62
CA VAL A 73 -22.03 -35.67 -13.13
C VAL A 73 -22.05 -36.39 -11.79
N CYS A 74 -22.73 -35.81 -10.80
CA CYS A 74 -22.97 -36.48 -9.53
C CYS A 74 -24.18 -37.42 -9.65
N SER A 75 -23.95 -38.73 -9.55
CA SER A 75 -25.00 -39.74 -9.54
C SER A 75 -25.23 -40.23 -8.12
N PHE A 76 -26.47 -40.27 -7.64
CA PHE A 76 -26.83 -40.67 -6.27
C PHE A 76 -28.11 -41.52 -6.26
N GLY A 77 -28.27 -42.40 -5.27
CA GLY A 77 -29.49 -43.20 -5.14
C GLY A 77 -30.62 -42.42 -4.47
N TRP A 78 -31.86 -42.56 -4.94
CA TRP A 78 -33.07 -42.13 -4.23
C TRP A 78 -34.30 -42.86 -4.80
N GLY A 79 -35.20 -43.32 -3.92
CA GLY A 79 -36.44 -43.98 -4.32
C GLY A 79 -36.19 -45.22 -5.18
N TRP A 80 -35.15 -46.01 -4.86
CA TRP A 80 -34.73 -47.19 -5.61
C TRP A 80 -34.16 -46.90 -7.02
N LYS A 81 -34.00 -45.63 -7.38
CA LYS A 81 -33.49 -45.16 -8.68
C LYS A 81 -32.17 -44.42 -8.53
N GLU A 82 -31.31 -44.46 -9.54
CA GLU A 82 -30.13 -43.60 -9.64
C GLU A 82 -30.55 -42.25 -10.24
N GLN A 83 -30.43 -41.20 -9.45
CA GLN A 83 -30.64 -39.81 -9.85
C GLN A 83 -29.32 -39.19 -10.31
N LYS A 84 -29.39 -38.16 -11.15
CA LYS A 84 -28.22 -37.46 -11.70
C LYS A 84 -28.35 -35.96 -11.50
N ALA A 85 -27.34 -35.34 -10.90
CA ALA A 85 -27.18 -33.90 -10.81
C ALA A 85 -26.03 -33.46 -11.72
N THR A 86 -26.38 -32.72 -12.78
CA THR A 86 -25.42 -32.12 -13.73
C THR A 86 -24.99 -30.72 -13.31
N LYS A 87 -25.79 -30.05 -12.48
CA LYS A 87 -25.55 -28.76 -11.85
C LYS A 87 -25.77 -28.89 -10.35
N ASP A 88 -25.21 -27.98 -9.56
CA ASP A 88 -25.51 -27.82 -8.14
C ASP A 88 -25.25 -29.07 -7.28
N PHE A 89 -24.04 -29.61 -7.39
CA PHE A 89 -23.53 -30.64 -6.48
C PHE A 89 -22.20 -30.24 -5.84
N GLU A 90 -21.91 -30.85 -4.70
CA GLU A 90 -20.68 -30.65 -3.94
C GLU A 90 -19.82 -31.93 -4.01
N VAL A 91 -18.51 -31.78 -4.08
CA VAL A 91 -17.53 -32.88 -4.01
C VAL A 91 -16.80 -32.80 -2.68
N LEU A 92 -16.60 -33.96 -2.05
CA LEU A 92 -15.84 -34.06 -0.82
C LEU A 92 -14.34 -33.92 -1.10
N VAL A 93 -13.67 -33.03 -0.38
CA VAL A 93 -12.24 -32.76 -0.48
C VAL A 93 -11.62 -32.92 0.90
N ALA A 94 -10.51 -33.64 0.98
CA ALA A 94 -9.77 -33.83 2.23
C ALA A 94 -8.27 -34.02 1.94
N PRO A 95 -7.36 -33.53 2.81
CA PRO A 95 -5.96 -33.91 2.74
C PRO A 95 -5.81 -35.42 2.96
N ALA A 96 -4.94 -36.07 2.19
CA ALA A 96 -4.81 -37.53 2.19
C ALA A 96 -4.63 -38.21 3.57
N PRO A 97 -3.90 -37.65 4.55
CA PRO A 97 -3.75 -38.31 5.86
C PRO A 97 -4.97 -38.19 6.78
N SER A 98 -5.97 -37.35 6.49
CA SER A 98 -7.07 -37.05 7.44
C SER A 98 -8.29 -37.98 7.32
N ILE A 99 -8.29 -38.92 6.39
CA ILE A 99 -9.43 -39.81 6.14
C ILE A 99 -9.02 -41.27 5.97
N LYS A 100 -9.88 -42.19 6.42
CA LYS A 100 -9.71 -43.63 6.23
C LYS A 100 -11.04 -44.33 5.96
N TRP A 101 -11.00 -45.41 5.18
CA TRP A 101 -12.15 -46.29 4.97
C TRP A 101 -12.12 -47.41 6.00
N VAL A 102 -13.18 -47.54 6.80
CA VAL A 102 -13.29 -48.50 7.91
C VAL A 102 -14.44 -49.46 7.64
N PRO A 103 -14.22 -50.79 7.62
CA PRO A 103 -15.29 -51.78 7.43
C PRO A 103 -16.41 -51.61 8.44
N ALA A 104 -17.66 -51.73 7.99
CA ALA A 104 -18.82 -51.77 8.88
C ALA A 104 -18.80 -53.07 9.71
N LYS A 105 -18.74 -52.94 11.05
CA LYS A 105 -18.88 -54.06 11.99
C LYS A 105 -20.16 -53.85 12.81
N GLY A 106 -21.20 -54.61 12.53
CA GLY A 106 -22.50 -54.51 13.22
C GLY A 106 -23.36 -53.32 12.79
N SER A 107 -24.38 -52.98 13.59
CA SER A 107 -25.38 -51.94 13.29
C SER A 107 -24.93 -50.52 13.63
N LYS A 108 -23.90 -50.36 14.46
CA LYS A 108 -23.41 -49.05 14.93
C LYS A 108 -22.28 -48.52 14.02
N PRO A 109 -22.39 -47.29 13.47
CA PRO A 109 -21.32 -46.68 12.71
C PRO A 109 -20.03 -46.46 13.54
N PRO A 110 -18.82 -46.62 12.97
CA PRO A 110 -17.58 -46.27 13.64
C PRO A 110 -17.54 -44.80 14.09
N LYS A 111 -16.87 -44.52 15.21
CA LYS A 111 -16.63 -43.15 15.68
C LYS A 111 -15.86 -42.35 14.62
N GLY A 112 -16.31 -41.13 14.34
CA GLY A 112 -15.73 -40.26 13.32
C GLY A 112 -16.20 -40.54 11.89
N SER A 113 -17.17 -41.44 11.70
CA SER A 113 -17.79 -41.64 10.38
C SER A 113 -18.44 -40.35 9.86
N LEU A 114 -18.19 -39.99 8.61
CA LEU A 114 -18.57 -38.71 8.04
C LEU A 114 -20.07 -38.69 7.67
N VAL A 115 -20.84 -37.80 8.31
CA VAL A 115 -22.23 -37.51 7.93
C VAL A 115 -22.22 -36.58 6.71
N GLY A 116 -22.90 -36.99 5.63
CA GLY A 116 -22.89 -36.25 4.37
C GLY A 116 -24.26 -36.03 3.73
N GLY A 117 -25.30 -36.74 4.19
CA GLY A 117 -26.66 -36.66 3.67
C GLY A 117 -27.72 -36.37 4.75
N ALA A 118 -28.97 -36.26 4.33
CA ALA A 118 -30.11 -36.08 5.24
C ALA A 118 -30.31 -37.30 6.15
N ASN A 119 -31.00 -37.13 7.28
CA ASN A 119 -31.32 -38.21 8.23
C ASN A 119 -30.08 -39.01 8.70
N ASP A 120 -29.01 -38.30 9.06
CA ASP A 120 -27.73 -38.87 9.50
C ASP A 120 -27.11 -39.90 8.55
N GLN A 121 -27.42 -39.81 7.25
CA GLN A 121 -26.82 -40.65 6.23
C GLN A 121 -25.32 -40.37 6.13
N ARG A 122 -24.52 -41.42 6.33
CA ARG A 122 -23.06 -41.36 6.34
C ARG A 122 -22.49 -41.79 4.99
N VAL A 123 -21.30 -41.27 4.68
CA VAL A 123 -20.55 -41.65 3.49
C VAL A 123 -20.07 -43.09 3.65
N CYS A 124 -20.44 -43.94 2.69
CA CYS A 124 -19.99 -45.33 2.62
C CYS A 124 -19.50 -45.68 1.22
N ARG A 125 -18.83 -46.83 1.08
CA ARG A 125 -18.56 -47.46 -0.21
C ARG A 125 -18.77 -48.96 -0.14
N ALA A 126 -19.21 -49.57 -1.23
CA ALA A 126 -19.41 -51.01 -1.32
C ALA A 126 -18.90 -51.57 -2.64
N LYS A 127 -18.44 -52.82 -2.62
CA LYS A 127 -18.15 -53.57 -3.85
C LYS A 127 -19.46 -53.99 -4.52
N HIS A 128 -19.55 -53.77 -5.83
CA HIS A 128 -20.66 -54.27 -6.63
C HIS A 128 -20.18 -54.55 -8.05
N LYS A 129 -20.28 -55.80 -8.48
CA LYS A 129 -19.82 -56.25 -9.80
C LYS A 129 -18.37 -55.84 -10.06
N GLU A 130 -18.11 -55.01 -11.08
CA GLU A 130 -16.78 -54.69 -11.60
C GLU A 130 -15.92 -53.76 -10.71
N GLY A 131 -16.43 -53.26 -9.58
CA GLY A 131 -15.61 -52.42 -8.71
C GLY A 131 -16.30 -51.91 -7.46
N THR A 132 -15.74 -50.83 -6.93
CA THR A 132 -16.18 -50.20 -5.67
C THR A 132 -16.87 -48.89 -5.98
N TYR A 133 -18.02 -48.64 -5.35
CA TYR A 133 -18.83 -47.45 -5.58
C TYR A 133 -19.12 -46.74 -4.25
N PRO A 134 -18.96 -45.41 -4.17
CA PRO A 134 -19.40 -44.64 -3.02
C PRO A 134 -20.91 -44.44 -3.03
N GLY A 135 -21.49 -44.29 -1.84
CA GLY A 135 -22.92 -44.13 -1.62
C GLY A 135 -23.25 -43.63 -0.21
N LYS A 136 -24.48 -43.91 0.22
CA LYS A 136 -25.02 -43.44 1.50
C LYS A 136 -25.51 -44.60 2.37
N THR A 137 -25.35 -44.50 3.68
CA THR A 137 -25.90 -45.52 4.58
C THR A 137 -27.40 -45.34 4.76
N TYR A 138 -28.19 -46.41 4.61
CA TYR A 138 -29.62 -46.41 4.89
C TYR A 138 -30.04 -47.77 5.44
N LYS A 139 -30.75 -47.79 6.58
CA LYS A 139 -31.21 -49.01 7.27
C LYS A 139 -30.11 -50.08 7.40
N GLY A 140 -28.91 -49.67 7.85
CA GLY A 140 -27.78 -50.59 8.07
C GLY A 140 -27.11 -51.14 6.80
N LYS A 141 -27.43 -50.63 5.61
CA LYS A 141 -26.79 -51.01 4.33
C LYS A 141 -26.16 -49.80 3.67
N CYS A 142 -25.20 -50.02 2.76
CA CYS A 142 -24.69 -48.98 1.87
C CYS A 142 -25.46 -48.96 0.57
N ASN A 143 -26.26 -47.92 0.35
CA ASN A 143 -27.01 -47.72 -0.89
C ASN A 143 -26.13 -47.00 -1.91
N ILE A 144 -25.79 -47.69 -2.99
CA ILE A 144 -24.94 -47.18 -4.07
C ILE A 144 -25.75 -46.95 -5.36
N PRO A 145 -25.47 -45.88 -6.11
CA PRO A 145 -26.05 -45.66 -7.44
C PRO A 145 -25.36 -46.57 -8.48
N TYR A 146 -26.13 -47.33 -9.25
CA TYR A 146 -25.60 -48.21 -10.30
C TYR A 146 -26.60 -48.47 -11.43
N ARG A 147 -26.24 -48.06 -12.67
CA ARG A 147 -26.97 -48.32 -13.93
C ARG A 147 -28.48 -48.01 -13.83
N GLY A 148 -28.82 -46.82 -13.34
CA GLY A 148 -30.21 -46.36 -13.25
C GLY A 148 -30.93 -46.80 -11.96
N LYS A 149 -30.31 -47.65 -11.12
CA LYS A 149 -30.91 -48.19 -9.90
C LYS A 149 -30.11 -47.77 -8.66
N GLU A 150 -30.79 -47.70 -7.52
CA GLU A 150 -30.14 -47.67 -6.21
C GLU A 150 -30.05 -49.10 -5.67
N VAL A 151 -28.82 -49.56 -5.40
CA VAL A 151 -28.55 -50.93 -4.95
C VAL A 151 -28.07 -50.89 -3.50
N ALA A 152 -28.78 -51.56 -2.60
CA ALA A 152 -28.37 -51.70 -1.21
C ALA A 152 -27.36 -52.85 -1.05
N LYS A 153 -26.22 -52.59 -0.38
CA LYS A 153 -25.13 -53.56 -0.19
C LYS A 153 -24.67 -53.70 1.25
N ALA A 154 -24.35 -54.93 1.60
CA ALA A 154 -23.52 -55.35 2.72
C ALA A 154 -22.65 -56.53 2.24
N PRO A 155 -21.37 -56.65 2.65
CA PRO A 155 -20.61 -55.72 3.51
C PRO A 155 -20.22 -54.41 2.80
N PHE A 156 -19.84 -53.40 3.57
CA PHE A 156 -19.42 -52.07 3.08
C PHE A 156 -18.45 -51.39 4.06
N ASP A 157 -17.80 -50.30 3.62
CA ASP A 157 -16.93 -49.46 4.46
C ASP A 157 -17.56 -48.09 4.73
N TYR A 158 -17.33 -47.53 5.92
CA TYR A 158 -17.57 -46.12 6.27
C TYR A 158 -16.35 -45.26 5.95
N LEU A 159 -16.57 -44.02 5.51
CA LEU A 159 -15.52 -43.01 5.51
C LEU A 159 -15.41 -42.39 6.90
N VAL A 160 -14.25 -42.49 7.54
CA VAL A 160 -13.97 -41.94 8.87
C VAL A 160 -12.94 -40.82 8.75
N VAL A 161 -13.22 -39.68 9.38
CA VAL A 161 -12.27 -38.56 9.51
C VAL A 161 -11.47 -38.78 10.80
N THR A 162 -10.14 -38.88 10.69
CA THR A 162 -9.25 -38.96 11.85
C THR A 162 -8.89 -37.54 12.27
N ALA A 163 -9.34 -37.13 13.45
CA ALA A 163 -8.75 -35.96 14.09
C ALA A 163 -7.26 -36.28 14.32
N GLU A 164 -6.35 -35.47 13.77
CA GLU A 164 -4.95 -35.54 14.18
C GLU A 164 -4.89 -35.33 15.68
N LYS A 165 -4.58 -36.39 16.43
CA LYS A 165 -4.24 -36.28 17.85
C LYS A 165 -2.92 -35.48 17.88
N PRO A 166 -2.82 -34.35 18.60
CA PRO A 166 -1.55 -33.66 18.76
C PRO A 166 -0.51 -34.66 19.26
N ALA A 167 0.66 -34.69 18.63
CA ALA A 167 1.69 -35.69 18.87
C ALA A 167 2.04 -35.76 20.36
N GLU A 168 1.67 -36.88 20.98
CA GLU A 168 1.98 -37.21 22.37
C GLU A 168 3.45 -37.64 22.44
N LYS A 169 4.25 -36.98 23.29
CA LYS A 169 5.69 -37.27 23.47
C LYS A 169 5.91 -38.76 23.79
N PRO A 170 6.75 -39.49 23.04
CA PRO A 170 7.21 -40.79 23.50
C PRO A 170 8.29 -40.59 24.58
N SER A 171 7.95 -40.96 25.81
CA SER A 171 8.92 -41.19 26.87
C SER A 171 9.47 -42.59 26.70
N GLN A 172 10.73 -42.73 26.26
CA GLN A 172 11.51 -43.94 26.49
C GLN A 172 12.95 -43.62 26.84
N THR A 173 13.35 -44.19 27.96
CA THR A 173 14.65 -44.23 28.61
C THR A 173 15.64 -45.04 27.78
N LEU A 174 16.80 -44.47 27.42
CA LEU A 174 17.96 -45.23 26.94
C LEU A 174 19.28 -44.56 27.37
N LYS A 175 20.14 -45.41 27.95
CA LYS A 175 21.41 -45.15 28.66
C LYS A 175 22.53 -44.62 27.74
N SER A 176 23.40 -43.83 28.39
CA SER A 176 24.81 -43.48 28.14
C SER A 176 25.41 -43.61 26.74
N LEU A 177 25.83 -42.46 26.18
CA LEU A 177 26.87 -42.29 25.17
C LEU A 177 27.81 -41.20 25.72
N SER A 178 28.86 -41.59 26.43
CA SER A 178 29.72 -40.70 27.23
C SER A 178 31.08 -40.36 26.60
N GLU A 179 31.31 -40.62 25.32
CA GLU A 179 32.63 -40.40 24.70
C GLU A 179 32.58 -39.67 23.36
N LEU A 180 31.89 -38.53 23.32
CA LEU A 180 32.07 -37.50 22.29
C LEU A 180 32.22 -36.13 22.96
N PRO A 181 33.11 -35.24 22.49
CA PRO A 181 33.25 -33.88 23.04
C PRO A 181 32.01 -32.98 22.79
N PHE A 182 30.97 -33.51 22.16
CA PHE A 182 29.67 -32.88 21.97
C PHE A 182 28.56 -33.89 22.28
N ASP A 183 27.63 -33.54 23.18
CA ASP A 183 26.43 -34.35 23.44
C ASP A 183 25.56 -34.43 22.18
N ALA A 184 25.58 -35.58 21.51
CA ALA A 184 24.83 -35.85 20.28
C ALA A 184 23.31 -35.64 20.45
N LYS A 185 22.75 -35.79 21.67
CA LYS A 185 21.34 -35.47 21.94
C LYS A 185 21.08 -33.96 21.88
N ASN A 186 22.01 -33.14 22.37
CA ASN A 186 21.91 -31.68 22.30
C ASN A 186 22.13 -31.16 20.88
N LEU A 187 23.02 -31.77 20.09
CA LEU A 187 23.21 -31.42 18.68
C LEU A 187 21.93 -31.71 17.87
N LYS A 188 21.34 -32.90 18.03
CA LYS A 188 20.07 -33.25 17.38
C LYS A 188 18.95 -32.27 17.75
N LYS A 189 18.78 -31.97 19.04
CA LYS A 189 17.78 -31.00 19.53
C LYS A 189 18.00 -29.58 19.00
N THR A 190 19.26 -29.16 18.86
CA THR A 190 19.64 -27.84 18.33
C THR A 190 19.39 -27.75 16.82
N VAL A 191 19.74 -28.80 16.08
CA VAL A 191 19.53 -28.89 14.63
C VAL A 191 18.04 -28.99 14.27
N GLU A 192 17.29 -29.87 14.95
CA GLU A 192 15.86 -30.10 14.69
C GLU A 192 14.96 -28.97 15.23
N GLY A 193 15.23 -28.47 16.43
CA GLY A 193 14.36 -27.53 17.14
C GLY A 193 14.59 -26.07 16.77
N ASN A 194 15.85 -25.67 16.53
CA ASN A 194 16.20 -24.25 16.39
C ASN A 194 16.69 -23.87 14.99
N LEU A 195 17.41 -24.76 14.28
CA LEU A 195 17.99 -24.38 13.00
C LEU A 195 17.10 -24.72 11.80
N LEU A 196 16.83 -26.01 11.55
CA LEU A 196 16.24 -26.44 10.27
C LEU A 196 14.74 -26.19 10.17
N SER A 197 14.01 -26.30 11.28
CA SER A 197 12.57 -26.00 11.34
C SER A 197 12.24 -24.54 11.07
N ARG A 198 13.22 -23.63 11.22
CA ARG A 198 13.07 -22.19 11.03
C ARG A 198 13.48 -21.71 9.64
N ILE A 199 13.97 -22.60 8.75
CA ILE A 199 14.37 -22.23 7.39
C ILE A 199 13.22 -22.51 6.41
N PRO A 200 12.64 -21.48 5.77
CA PRO A 200 11.51 -21.67 4.85
C PRO A 200 11.79 -22.59 3.64
N LEU A 201 13.06 -22.72 3.24
CA LEU A 201 13.49 -23.59 2.13
C LEU A 201 13.63 -25.07 2.51
N VAL A 202 13.55 -25.44 3.79
CA VAL A 202 13.76 -26.82 4.25
C VAL A 202 12.41 -27.36 4.69
N GLY A 203 11.71 -28.05 3.77
CA GLY A 203 10.46 -28.74 4.11
C GLY A 203 10.67 -29.75 5.24
N SER A 204 9.61 -30.06 6.01
CA SER A 204 9.64 -31.02 7.12
C SER A 204 10.27 -32.36 6.75
N ASP A 205 10.08 -32.79 5.50
CA ASP A 205 10.66 -34.02 4.95
C ASP A 205 12.18 -33.95 4.85
N LEU A 206 12.75 -32.81 4.47
CA LEU A 206 14.20 -32.62 4.40
C LEU A 206 14.79 -32.52 5.82
N VAL A 207 14.10 -31.86 6.76
CA VAL A 207 14.48 -31.84 8.18
C VAL A 207 14.56 -33.26 8.74
N SER A 208 13.50 -34.05 8.54
CA SER A 208 13.43 -35.44 8.99
C SER A 208 14.50 -36.33 8.33
N GLN A 209 14.77 -36.11 7.04
CA GLN A 209 15.84 -36.83 6.34
C GLN A 209 17.23 -36.47 6.86
N ILE A 210 17.52 -35.18 7.10
CA ILE A 210 18.78 -34.74 7.68
C ILE A 210 18.96 -35.30 9.09
N ALA A 211 17.92 -35.26 9.92
CA ALA A 211 17.90 -35.89 11.24
C ALA A 211 18.19 -37.40 11.19
N THR A 212 17.61 -38.10 10.22
CA THR A 212 17.84 -39.54 10.01
C THR A 212 19.29 -39.81 9.58
N ILE A 213 19.86 -38.96 8.73
CA ILE A 213 21.28 -39.05 8.32
C ILE A 213 22.19 -38.88 9.54
N PHE A 214 21.91 -37.91 10.41
CA PHE A 214 22.67 -37.72 11.66
C PHE A 214 22.56 -38.92 12.59
N ALA A 215 21.36 -39.48 12.76
CA ALA A 215 21.15 -40.66 13.59
C ALA A 215 21.88 -41.91 13.03
N ALA A 216 21.94 -42.05 11.70
CA ALA A 216 22.60 -43.18 11.04
C ALA A 216 24.13 -43.07 10.94
N ASN A 217 24.69 -41.86 11.13
CA ASN A 217 26.13 -41.59 11.00
C ASN A 217 26.78 -41.18 12.33
N SER A 218 26.30 -41.71 13.46
CA SER A 218 26.88 -41.43 14.79
C SER A 218 28.36 -41.80 14.93
N GLN A 219 28.89 -42.63 14.02
CA GLN A 219 30.31 -43.00 13.92
C GLN A 219 31.11 -42.20 12.87
N ALA A 220 30.57 -41.11 12.34
CA ALA A 220 31.28 -40.32 11.34
C ALA A 220 32.61 -39.77 11.89
N LYS A 221 33.71 -40.03 11.18
CA LYS A 221 35.00 -39.43 11.50
C LYS A 221 34.92 -37.92 11.28
N TRP A 222 35.31 -37.14 12.28
CA TRP A 222 35.44 -35.70 12.19
C TRP A 222 36.87 -35.34 11.81
N ALA A 223 37.03 -34.51 10.80
CA ALA A 223 38.30 -33.92 10.42
C ALA A 223 38.41 -32.53 11.06
N GLU A 224 39.58 -32.21 11.59
CA GLU A 224 39.87 -30.87 12.05
C GLU A 224 40.28 -29.97 10.89
N TYR A 225 39.66 -28.81 10.84
CA TYR A 225 40.04 -27.66 10.03
C TYR A 225 40.37 -26.53 11.00
N GLU A 226 41.29 -25.62 10.65
CA GLU A 226 41.83 -24.54 11.51
C GLU A 226 40.89 -24.13 12.67
N ASN A 227 39.74 -23.52 12.34
CA ASN A 227 38.73 -23.07 13.30
C ASN A 227 37.43 -23.90 13.29
N TYR A 228 37.38 -25.08 12.67
CA TYR A 228 36.15 -25.87 12.51
C TYR A 228 36.37 -27.38 12.65
N TYR A 229 35.40 -28.07 13.24
CA TYR A 229 35.23 -29.51 13.05
C TYR A 229 34.36 -29.74 11.83
N GLY A 230 34.82 -30.56 10.88
CA GLY A 230 34.07 -30.90 9.68
C GLY A 230 33.86 -32.39 9.52
N THR A 231 32.70 -32.82 9.02
CA THR A 231 32.46 -34.21 8.67
C THR A 231 31.69 -34.34 7.35
N ARG A 232 31.96 -35.44 6.64
CA ARG A 232 31.31 -35.81 5.38
C ARG A 232 30.31 -36.93 5.66
N LEU A 233 29.02 -36.63 5.53
CA LEU A 233 27.94 -37.59 5.69
C LEU A 233 27.57 -38.13 4.30
N THR A 234 27.49 -39.45 4.15
CA THR A 234 27.11 -40.07 2.87
C THR A 234 25.63 -40.40 2.88
N TRP A 235 24.90 -39.90 1.89
CA TRP A 235 23.47 -40.11 1.71
C TRP A 235 23.18 -40.96 0.47
N LYS A 236 22.45 -42.06 0.65
CA LYS A 236 22.01 -42.99 -0.42
C LYS A 236 23.13 -43.40 -1.40
N GLN A 237 24.33 -43.68 -0.87
CA GLN A 237 25.53 -44.13 -1.61
C GLN A 237 26.06 -43.20 -2.73
N LYS A 238 25.41 -42.07 -3.06
CA LYS A 238 25.81 -41.22 -4.20
C LYS A 238 25.89 -39.72 -3.90
N HIS A 239 25.38 -39.27 -2.76
CA HIS A 239 25.41 -37.85 -2.38
C HIS A 239 26.20 -37.66 -1.10
N HIS A 240 27.01 -36.60 -1.05
CA HIS A 240 27.86 -36.30 0.10
C HIS A 240 27.46 -34.97 0.69
N LEU A 241 27.01 -34.98 1.94
CA LEU A 241 26.69 -33.79 2.72
C LEU A 241 27.91 -33.40 3.55
N TRP A 242 28.25 -32.12 3.60
CA TRP A 242 29.35 -31.62 4.43
C TRP A 242 28.78 -30.77 5.57
N LEU A 243 29.11 -31.12 6.81
CA LEU A 243 28.78 -30.32 7.98
C LEU A 243 30.07 -29.75 8.57
N PHE A 244 30.07 -28.46 8.87
CA PHE A 244 31.15 -27.77 9.60
C PHE A 244 30.57 -27.07 10.83
N ILE A 245 31.23 -27.23 11.97
CA ILE A 245 30.89 -26.58 13.24
C ILE A 245 32.13 -25.82 13.71
N GLU A 246 31.99 -24.54 14.02
CA GLU A 246 33.08 -23.71 14.54
C GLU A 246 33.62 -24.27 15.86
N LYS A 247 34.95 -24.35 15.99
CA LYS A 247 35.60 -24.69 17.26
C LYS A 247 35.28 -23.59 18.27
N PRO A 248 34.90 -23.91 19.51
CA PRO A 248 34.79 -22.88 20.54
C PRO A 248 36.14 -22.18 20.67
N ALA A 249 36.21 -20.88 20.34
CA ALA A 249 37.42 -20.09 20.53
C ALA A 249 37.82 -20.21 22.01
N GLY A 250 39.06 -20.67 22.25
CA GLY A 250 39.53 -21.18 23.54
C GLY A 250 38.83 -20.57 24.74
N ALA A 251 37.97 -21.37 25.38
CA ALA A 251 37.57 -21.12 26.76
C ALA A 251 38.87 -21.22 27.59
N THR A 252 39.55 -20.09 27.76
CA THR A 252 40.61 -19.99 28.75
C THR A 252 39.99 -20.42 30.07
N LYS A 253 40.50 -21.52 30.63
CA LYS A 253 40.05 -22.10 31.90
C LYS A 253 40.07 -21.00 32.97
N GLY A 254 38.92 -20.42 33.32
CA GLY A 254 38.89 -19.48 34.45
C GLY A 254 37.68 -18.57 34.60
N THR A 255 36.94 -18.24 33.54
CA THR A 255 35.79 -17.31 33.69
C THR A 255 34.50 -17.98 33.24
N GLY A 256 33.61 -18.25 34.20
CA GLY A 256 32.27 -18.83 34.00
C GLY A 256 31.30 -17.87 33.31
N GLY A 257 31.66 -17.35 32.13
CA GLY A 257 30.88 -16.37 31.38
C GLY A 257 30.34 -16.92 30.06
N SER A 258 29.01 -16.99 29.97
CA SER A 258 28.13 -16.98 28.78
C SER A 258 28.65 -17.59 27.47
N GLY A 259 27.98 -18.67 27.05
CA GLY A 259 28.25 -19.45 25.83
C GLY A 259 28.53 -18.62 24.59
N VAL A 260 29.75 -18.78 24.06
CA VAL A 260 30.13 -18.33 22.73
C VAL A 260 29.29 -19.13 21.73
N GLY A 261 28.43 -18.45 20.98
CA GLY A 261 27.60 -19.09 19.96
C GLY A 261 28.46 -19.68 18.86
N ALA A 262 28.45 -21.01 18.70
CA ALA A 262 29.16 -21.67 17.62
C ALA A 262 28.44 -21.45 16.28
N SER A 263 29.16 -21.01 15.25
CA SER A 263 28.63 -20.97 13.89
C SER A 263 28.60 -22.37 13.29
N MET A 264 27.56 -22.68 12.51
CA MET A 264 27.42 -23.97 11.82
C MET A 264 27.15 -23.76 10.33
N PHE A 265 27.78 -24.57 9.48
CA PHE A 265 27.59 -24.57 8.04
C PHE A 265 27.27 -25.98 7.52
N LEU A 266 26.24 -26.10 6.72
CA LEU A 266 25.81 -27.32 6.05
C LEU A 266 25.86 -27.11 4.54
N HIS A 267 26.70 -27.86 3.83
CA HIS A 267 26.81 -27.78 2.37
C HIS A 267 26.30 -29.06 1.72
N ILE A 268 25.26 -28.91 0.90
CA ILE A 268 24.63 -29.94 0.07
C ILE A 268 25.09 -29.72 -1.38
N PRO A 269 26.11 -30.45 -1.87
CA PRO A 269 26.55 -30.37 -3.24
C PRO A 269 25.56 -31.05 -4.19
N GLY A 270 25.51 -30.55 -5.43
CA GLY A 270 24.65 -31.06 -6.48
C GLY A 270 23.37 -30.24 -6.65
N ARG A 271 22.49 -30.74 -7.53
CA ARG A 271 21.26 -30.08 -7.94
C ARG A 271 20.09 -30.56 -7.09
N LEU A 272 19.37 -29.61 -6.49
CA LEU A 272 18.16 -29.78 -5.72
C LEU A 272 17.04 -29.05 -6.45
N THR A 273 15.95 -29.74 -6.77
CA THR A 273 14.73 -29.11 -7.29
C THR A 273 13.74 -28.97 -6.14
N PRO A 274 13.70 -27.83 -5.43
CA PRO A 274 12.81 -27.63 -4.29
C PRO A 274 11.33 -27.83 -4.68
N ASN A 275 10.63 -28.72 -3.96
CA ASN A 275 9.17 -28.82 -3.98
C ASN A 275 8.61 -28.09 -2.75
N LEU A 276 8.66 -26.76 -2.76
CA LEU A 276 8.42 -25.96 -1.57
C LEU A 276 6.99 -25.40 -1.49
N PRO A 277 6.31 -25.53 -0.33
CA PRO A 277 4.99 -24.96 -0.11
C PRO A 277 5.07 -23.46 0.27
N GLY A 278 4.19 -22.61 -0.28
CA GLY A 278 4.07 -21.19 0.11
C GLY A 278 4.01 -20.21 -1.08
N ARG A 279 3.56 -18.96 -0.86
CA ARG A 279 3.38 -17.95 -1.94
C ARG A 279 4.69 -17.52 -2.58
N VAL A 280 5.67 -17.14 -1.76
CA VAL A 280 7.01 -16.76 -2.24
C VAL A 280 7.68 -17.95 -2.90
N LEU A 281 7.56 -19.14 -2.29
CA LEU A 281 8.20 -20.37 -2.76
C LEU A 281 7.56 -20.94 -4.03
N ALA A 282 6.28 -20.65 -4.29
CA ALA A 282 5.63 -20.98 -5.56
C ALA A 282 6.29 -20.27 -6.76
N LEU A 283 6.93 -19.11 -6.56
CA LEU A 283 7.72 -18.46 -7.62
C LEU A 283 8.91 -19.35 -8.02
N PHE A 284 9.54 -20.00 -7.05
CA PHE A 284 10.71 -20.87 -7.24
C PHE A 284 10.34 -22.28 -7.72
N LYS A 285 9.06 -22.59 -7.96
CA LYS A 285 8.65 -23.92 -8.41
C LYS A 285 9.27 -24.25 -9.77
N GLY A 286 10.05 -25.33 -9.79
CA GLY A 286 10.76 -25.81 -10.98
C GLY A 286 12.13 -25.15 -11.19
N ALA A 287 12.53 -24.19 -10.34
CA ALA A 287 13.90 -23.70 -10.32
C ALA A 287 14.84 -24.78 -9.76
N ASP A 288 16.08 -24.76 -10.23
CA ASP A 288 17.10 -25.69 -9.79
C ASP A 288 18.10 -24.98 -8.90
N LEU A 289 18.28 -25.49 -7.68
CA LEU A 289 19.26 -25.02 -6.72
C LEU A 289 20.51 -25.88 -6.81
N GLU A 290 21.68 -25.30 -7.03
CA GLU A 290 22.95 -25.99 -7.03
C GLU A 290 23.82 -25.54 -5.86
N HIS A 291 24.51 -26.49 -5.22
CA HIS A 291 25.47 -26.23 -4.14
C HIS A 291 24.89 -25.46 -2.94
N LEU A 292 23.73 -25.89 -2.44
CA LEU A 292 23.06 -25.27 -1.29
C LEU A 292 24.00 -25.27 -0.05
N ILE A 293 24.23 -24.10 0.53
CA ILE A 293 24.96 -23.86 1.77
C ILE A 293 23.97 -23.26 2.76
N VAL A 294 23.74 -23.92 3.88
CA VAL A 294 22.95 -23.41 4.99
C VAL A 294 23.90 -22.98 6.11
N SER A 295 23.75 -21.78 6.63
CA SER A 295 24.52 -21.27 7.77
C SER A 295 23.60 -20.96 8.94
N GLY A 296 23.99 -21.37 10.14
CA GLY A 296 23.48 -20.83 11.40
C GLY A 296 24.61 -20.09 12.07
N VAL A 297 24.67 -18.77 11.87
CA VAL A 297 25.69 -17.93 12.51
C VAL A 297 25.10 -17.40 13.80
N ALA A 298 25.67 -17.82 14.94
CA ALA A 298 25.25 -17.34 16.24
C ALA A 298 26.01 -16.05 16.57
N THR A 299 25.30 -14.94 16.74
CA THR A 299 25.88 -13.75 17.37
C THR A 299 26.04 -13.99 18.85
N GLY A 300 27.27 -14.19 19.31
CA GLY A 300 27.61 -13.83 20.68
C GLY A 300 27.54 -12.30 20.82
N PRO A 301 27.01 -11.74 21.93
CA PRO A 301 27.18 -10.33 22.23
C PRO A 301 28.67 -10.07 22.50
N LYS A 302 29.44 -9.75 21.46
CA LYS A 302 30.79 -9.21 21.63
C LYS A 302 30.69 -7.68 21.62
N GLU A 303 31.14 -7.12 22.74
CA GLU A 303 31.45 -5.71 23.03
C GLU A 303 30.31 -4.75 23.43
N THR A 304 30.63 -3.98 24.47
CA THR A 304 29.79 -3.13 25.33
C THR A 304 29.50 -1.74 24.76
N ASN A 305 29.90 -1.44 23.52
CA ASN A 305 29.67 -0.11 22.93
C ASN A 305 28.35 -0.05 22.15
N ARG A 306 27.39 0.72 22.70
CA ARG A 306 25.98 0.79 22.27
C ARG A 306 25.78 1.42 20.88
N ASP A 307 26.73 2.26 20.43
CA ASP A 307 26.60 3.09 19.21
C ASP A 307 27.38 2.58 18.00
N SER A 308 28.10 1.45 18.11
CA SER A 308 28.99 0.96 17.06
C SER A 308 28.85 -0.53 16.73
N ARG A 309 27.73 -1.17 17.10
CA ARG A 309 27.46 -2.59 16.79
C ARG A 309 27.37 -2.82 15.28
N LYS A 310 28.52 -2.96 14.62
CA LYS A 310 28.59 -3.50 13.27
C LYS A 310 28.49 -5.02 13.40
N ARG A 311 27.43 -5.59 12.82
CA ARG A 311 27.36 -7.03 12.62
C ARG A 311 28.57 -7.43 11.76
N GLU A 312 29.51 -8.16 12.32
CA GLU A 312 30.62 -8.68 11.53
C GLU A 312 30.13 -9.87 10.71
N ASP A 313 30.00 -9.65 9.40
CA ASP A 313 29.78 -10.71 8.44
C ASP A 313 30.95 -11.71 8.47
N ILE A 314 30.66 -13.01 8.51
CA ILE A 314 31.71 -14.03 8.33
C ILE A 314 32.25 -13.90 6.92
N LYS A 315 33.54 -13.55 6.78
CA LYS A 315 34.17 -13.39 5.48
C LYS A 315 34.49 -14.77 4.90
N VAL A 316 34.50 -14.87 3.58
CA VAL A 316 34.87 -16.11 2.87
C VAL A 316 36.25 -16.63 3.30
N ALA A 317 37.17 -15.73 3.65
CA ALA A 317 38.50 -16.08 4.14
C ALA A 317 38.47 -16.86 5.47
N ASP A 318 37.43 -16.67 6.29
CA ASP A 318 37.31 -17.27 7.63
C ASP A 318 36.63 -18.64 7.57
N LEU A 319 36.12 -19.06 6.41
CA LEU A 319 35.45 -20.34 6.22
C LEU A 319 36.45 -21.49 6.04
N PRO A 320 36.07 -22.74 6.39
CA PRO A 320 36.88 -23.93 6.13
C PRO A 320 37.34 -24.00 4.68
N LYS A 321 38.60 -24.37 4.43
CA LYS A 321 39.20 -24.44 3.07
C LYS A 321 38.29 -25.11 2.02
N PRO A 322 37.63 -26.27 2.29
CA PRO A 322 36.74 -26.89 1.30
C PRO A 322 35.52 -26.01 0.95
N LEU A 323 34.95 -25.32 1.94
CA LEU A 323 33.82 -24.42 1.76
C LEU A 323 34.28 -23.13 1.05
N ARG A 324 35.44 -22.60 1.42
CA ARG A 324 36.09 -21.44 0.81
C ARG A 324 36.36 -21.66 -0.68
N GLU A 325 36.94 -22.81 -1.05
CA GLU A 325 37.20 -23.18 -2.44
C GLU A 325 35.90 -23.36 -3.23
N ARG A 326 34.88 -23.99 -2.62
CA ARG A 326 33.56 -24.10 -3.25
C ARG A 326 32.91 -22.74 -3.43
N ILE A 327 32.99 -21.84 -2.45
CA ILE A 327 32.45 -20.48 -2.54
C ILE A 327 33.18 -19.66 -3.59
N LYS A 328 34.52 -19.78 -3.68
CA LYS A 328 35.31 -19.17 -4.75
C LYS A 328 34.93 -19.72 -6.13
N LYS A 329 34.71 -21.03 -6.27
CA LYS A 329 34.37 -21.67 -7.54
C LYS A 329 32.93 -21.38 -8.00
N THR A 330 31.96 -21.65 -7.15
CA THR A 330 30.53 -21.59 -7.49
C THR A 330 30.00 -20.16 -7.38
N TYR A 331 30.38 -19.44 -6.33
CA TYR A 331 29.86 -18.12 -6.02
C TYR A 331 30.86 -17.00 -6.29
N LYS A 332 32.03 -17.28 -6.90
CA LYS A 332 33.08 -16.28 -7.21
C LYS A 332 33.47 -15.40 -6.01
N GLY A 333 33.37 -15.92 -4.78
CA GLY A 333 33.64 -15.15 -3.55
C GLY A 333 32.61 -14.07 -3.21
N MET A 334 31.37 -14.19 -3.68
CA MET A 334 30.28 -13.20 -3.52
C MET A 334 29.56 -13.20 -2.18
N VAL A 335 29.80 -14.20 -1.35
CA VAL A 335 28.88 -14.51 -0.26
C VAL A 335 29.45 -13.97 1.05
N SER A 336 28.68 -13.11 1.71
CA SER A 336 28.78 -12.93 3.14
C SER A 336 27.65 -13.70 3.83
N PHE A 337 27.93 -14.19 5.03
CA PHE A 337 26.95 -14.84 5.89
C PHE A 337 26.67 -13.92 7.08
N PRO A 338 25.69 -13.00 6.96
CA PRO A 338 25.29 -12.18 8.09
C PRO A 338 24.86 -13.04 9.28
N PRO A 339 24.94 -12.51 10.50
CA PRO A 339 24.47 -13.22 11.69
C PRO A 339 22.97 -13.48 11.62
N ALA A 340 22.62 -14.73 11.32
CA ALA A 340 21.27 -15.27 11.30
C ALA A 340 21.33 -16.73 10.80
N ILE A 341 20.15 -17.34 10.67
CA ILE A 341 19.98 -18.55 9.89
C ILE A 341 19.76 -18.15 8.43
N GLN A 342 20.63 -18.63 7.54
CA GLN A 342 20.58 -18.33 6.12
C GLN A 342 20.80 -19.58 5.27
N ALA A 343 20.31 -19.54 4.04
CA ALA A 343 20.60 -20.54 3.04
C ALA A 343 20.96 -19.87 1.71
N LEU A 344 22.03 -20.33 1.09
CA LEU A 344 22.58 -19.82 -0.15
C LEU A 344 22.69 -20.94 -1.18
N ALA A 345 22.18 -20.72 -2.38
CA ALA A 345 22.27 -21.67 -3.48
C ALA A 345 22.55 -20.92 -4.79
N SER A 346 23.32 -21.52 -5.69
CA SER A 346 23.26 -21.08 -7.08
C SER A 346 21.89 -21.47 -7.63
N ILE A 347 21.23 -20.59 -8.39
CA ILE A 347 19.90 -20.86 -8.92
C ILE A 347 19.83 -20.58 -10.42
N GLU A 348 19.26 -21.54 -11.15
CA GLU A 348 18.71 -21.29 -12.48
C GLU A 348 17.19 -21.09 -12.35
N ALA A 349 16.73 -19.85 -12.55
CA ALA A 349 15.31 -19.54 -12.46
C ALA A 349 14.55 -20.13 -13.65
N LYS A 350 13.46 -20.84 -13.34
CA LYS A 350 12.56 -21.49 -14.31
C LYS A 350 11.11 -21.14 -13.99
N GLY A 351 10.18 -21.54 -14.88
CA GLY A 351 8.75 -21.38 -14.66
C GLY A 351 8.32 -19.92 -14.44
N LEU A 352 7.53 -19.69 -13.38
CA LEU A 352 6.96 -18.37 -13.05
C LEU A 352 8.05 -17.33 -12.71
N LEU A 353 9.08 -17.72 -11.95
CA LEU A 353 10.18 -16.81 -11.62
C LEU A 353 10.92 -16.37 -12.88
N LYS A 354 11.21 -17.29 -13.82
CA LYS A 354 11.84 -16.93 -15.10
C LYS A 354 10.99 -15.89 -15.86
N GLY A 355 9.69 -16.13 -16.00
CA GLY A 355 8.80 -15.19 -16.70
C GLY A 355 8.75 -13.82 -16.03
N ALA A 356 8.81 -13.78 -14.70
CA ALA A 356 8.88 -12.52 -13.98
C ALA A 356 10.24 -11.81 -14.19
N LEU A 357 11.37 -12.50 -14.03
CA LEU A 357 12.71 -11.94 -14.26
C LEU A 357 12.84 -11.41 -15.71
N ASP A 358 12.37 -12.17 -16.69
CA ASP A 358 12.38 -11.78 -18.10
C ASP A 358 11.55 -10.50 -18.34
N SER A 359 10.45 -10.29 -17.60
CA SER A 359 9.57 -9.12 -17.79
C SER A 359 10.22 -7.77 -17.49
N PHE A 360 11.25 -7.76 -16.63
CA PHE A 360 12.08 -6.58 -16.35
C PHE A 360 13.52 -6.75 -16.86
N GLY A 361 13.75 -7.72 -17.74
CA GLY A 361 15.03 -7.97 -18.40
C GLY A 361 16.12 -8.52 -17.48
N PHE A 362 15.77 -9.01 -16.29
CA PHE A 362 16.74 -9.60 -15.36
C PHE A 362 17.09 -11.03 -15.82
N PRO A 363 18.38 -11.36 -15.96
CA PRO A 363 18.78 -12.69 -16.38
C PRO A 363 18.39 -13.75 -15.35
N HIS A 364 18.06 -14.94 -15.85
CA HIS A 364 17.54 -16.05 -15.07
C HIS A 364 18.59 -17.16 -14.81
N LYS A 365 19.86 -16.91 -15.14
CA LYS A 365 21.02 -17.81 -14.95
C LYS A 365 22.14 -17.10 -14.19
N ASP A 366 23.07 -17.88 -13.65
CA ASP A 366 24.21 -17.40 -12.86
C ASP A 366 23.78 -16.54 -11.65
N LEU A 367 22.65 -16.90 -11.07
CA LEU A 367 22.09 -16.23 -9.90
C LEU A 367 22.53 -16.96 -8.63
N THR A 368 22.67 -16.21 -7.56
CA THR A 368 22.80 -16.73 -6.20
C THR A 368 21.52 -16.40 -5.45
N LEU A 369 20.74 -17.41 -5.09
CA LEU A 369 19.63 -17.27 -4.15
C LEU A 369 20.19 -17.26 -2.74
N ARG A 370 19.99 -16.18 -2.00
CA ARG A 370 20.13 -16.11 -0.55
C ARG A 370 18.74 -16.05 0.05
N VAL A 371 18.43 -16.89 1.03
CA VAL A 371 17.25 -16.71 1.88
C VAL A 371 17.70 -16.60 3.31
N GLY A 372 16.96 -15.84 4.09
CA GLY A 372 17.24 -15.69 5.50
C GLY A 372 16.02 -15.30 6.28
N MET A 373 16.14 -15.42 7.60
CA MET A 373 15.25 -14.79 8.54
C MET A 373 16.03 -13.63 9.14
N GLU A 374 15.56 -12.41 8.90
CA GLU A 374 16.14 -11.27 9.56
C GLU A 374 15.72 -11.32 11.03
N GLN A 375 16.69 -11.40 11.95
CA GLN A 375 16.39 -11.10 13.33
C GLN A 375 16.00 -9.62 13.38
N PRO A 376 14.80 -9.27 13.87
CA PRO A 376 14.42 -7.88 14.00
C PRO A 376 15.53 -7.16 14.74
N GLU A 377 16.00 -6.03 14.20
CA GLU A 377 16.81 -5.11 14.98
C GLU A 377 16.01 -4.84 16.26
N TYR A 378 16.54 -5.25 17.41
CA TYR A 378 16.10 -4.68 18.66
C TYR A 378 16.19 -3.17 18.47
N SER A 379 15.04 -2.50 18.43
CA SER A 379 14.94 -1.07 18.27
C SER A 379 15.84 -0.41 19.31
N VAL A 380 16.96 0.15 18.88
CA VAL A 380 17.92 0.90 19.70
C VAL A 380 17.37 2.30 19.99
N MET A 381 16.08 2.38 20.34
CA MET A 381 15.44 3.60 20.80
C MET A 381 15.30 3.46 22.32
N GLY A 382 16.34 3.89 23.04
CA GLY A 382 16.25 4.11 24.47
C GLY A 382 15.29 5.26 24.74
N ASN A 383 14.27 5.00 25.56
CA ASN A 383 13.57 6.04 26.29
C ASN A 383 14.54 6.49 27.41
N ASP A 384 15.06 7.71 27.31
CA ASP A 384 15.72 8.37 28.43
C ASP A 384 14.63 8.78 29.43
N GLY A 385 14.28 7.87 30.33
CA GLY A 385 13.25 8.11 31.34
C GLY A 385 12.91 6.89 32.18
N GLY A 386 13.76 6.58 33.16
CA GLY A 386 13.36 6.28 34.55
C GLY A 386 12.45 5.11 34.93
N ASP A 387 11.83 4.37 34.02
CA ASP A 387 10.92 3.27 34.40
C ASP A 387 11.42 1.90 33.89
N GLU A 388 11.38 0.91 34.79
CA GLU A 388 11.82 -0.48 34.54
C GLU A 388 11.18 -1.08 33.28
N PRO A 389 11.91 -1.90 32.49
CA PRO A 389 11.36 -2.47 31.27
C PRO A 389 10.28 -3.51 31.60
N GLU A 390 9.04 -3.19 31.23
CA GLU A 390 7.93 -4.15 31.15
C GLU A 390 8.39 -5.40 30.39
N GLU A 391 8.23 -6.57 31.03
CA GLU A 391 8.45 -7.86 30.38
C GLU A 391 7.63 -7.92 29.09
N ALA A 392 8.33 -7.99 27.95
CA ALA A 392 7.74 -8.16 26.63
C ALA A 392 7.04 -9.52 26.53
N GLY A 393 5.81 -9.58 27.04
CA GLY A 393 4.95 -10.74 26.97
C GLY A 393 4.30 -10.88 25.60
N GLY A 394 4.62 -11.97 24.90
CA GLY A 394 3.71 -12.61 23.94
C GLY A 394 4.06 -12.45 22.45
N ASP A 395 4.85 -13.40 21.95
CA ASP A 395 4.59 -14.19 20.73
C ASP A 395 4.00 -13.45 19.50
N ASP A 396 4.81 -12.59 18.86
CA ASP A 396 4.79 -12.28 17.42
C ASP A 396 5.83 -11.19 17.10
N SER A 397 7.09 -11.36 17.54
CA SER A 397 8.16 -10.49 17.04
C SER A 397 8.23 -10.71 15.53
N GLY A 398 7.93 -9.68 14.75
CA GLY A 398 7.73 -9.73 13.29
C GLY A 398 8.96 -10.21 12.53
N GLN A 399 9.22 -11.51 12.56
CA GLN A 399 10.28 -12.17 11.82
C GLN A 399 10.00 -11.99 10.33
N THR A 400 10.80 -11.15 9.69
CA THR A 400 10.69 -10.93 8.25
C THR A 400 11.59 -11.94 7.55
N PHE A 401 10.96 -12.87 6.83
CA PHE A 401 11.69 -13.75 5.92
C PHE A 401 11.94 -13.02 4.60
N TYR A 402 13.15 -13.18 4.06
CA TYR A 402 13.53 -12.59 2.79
C TYR A 402 14.16 -13.64 1.87
N ALA A 403 14.04 -13.40 0.57
CA ALA A 403 14.72 -14.12 -0.48
C ALA A 403 15.38 -13.12 -1.43
N GLU A 404 16.68 -13.19 -1.61
CA GLU A 404 17.46 -12.31 -2.49
C GLU A 404 18.10 -13.11 -3.61
N LEU A 405 17.93 -12.63 -4.83
CA LEU A 405 18.62 -13.08 -6.01
C LEU A 405 19.77 -12.11 -6.28
N ILE A 406 20.98 -12.56 -5.95
CA ILE A 406 22.21 -11.81 -6.14
C ILE A 406 22.82 -12.23 -7.47
N ARG A 407 23.22 -11.24 -8.28
CA ARG A 407 23.93 -11.49 -9.53
C ARG A 407 25.17 -10.64 -9.66
N ARG A 408 26.31 -11.28 -9.92
CA ARG A 408 27.49 -10.61 -10.48
C ARG A 408 27.44 -10.59 -12.00
N GLY A 409 27.92 -9.49 -12.54
CA GLY A 409 28.04 -9.28 -13.97
C GLY A 409 26.92 -8.44 -14.55
N LYS A 410 27.01 -8.30 -15.88
CA LYS A 410 26.31 -7.26 -16.63
C LYS A 410 24.81 -7.51 -16.73
N TRP A 411 23.96 -6.70 -16.13
CA TRP A 411 22.52 -6.64 -16.39
C TRP A 411 22.24 -5.52 -17.38
N SER A 412 21.99 -5.88 -18.65
CA SER A 412 21.73 -4.90 -19.71
C SER A 412 20.24 -4.59 -19.79
N LYS A 413 19.89 -3.30 -19.90
CA LYS A 413 18.52 -2.81 -20.01
C LYS A 413 17.60 -3.21 -18.83
N PRO A 414 18.00 -2.95 -17.58
CA PRO A 414 17.14 -3.23 -16.42
C PRO A 414 15.81 -2.49 -16.56
N PHE A 415 14.69 -3.16 -16.28
CA PHE A 415 13.35 -2.58 -16.46
C PHE A 415 13.11 -2.02 -17.88
N ASN A 416 13.74 -2.63 -18.89
CA ASN A 416 13.75 -2.15 -20.28
C ASN A 416 14.35 -0.76 -20.50
N LEU A 417 15.12 -0.24 -19.53
CA LEU A 417 15.79 1.05 -19.61
C LEU A 417 16.95 0.99 -20.61
N ALA A 418 16.70 1.48 -21.84
CA ALA A 418 17.69 1.48 -22.90
C ALA A 418 18.95 2.26 -22.50
N GLY A 419 20.12 1.69 -22.78
CA GLY A 419 21.42 2.31 -22.47
C GLY A 419 21.87 2.17 -21.01
N VAL A 420 21.03 1.65 -20.10
CA VAL A 420 21.42 1.36 -18.72
C VAL A 420 22.01 -0.05 -18.63
N THR A 421 23.12 -0.17 -17.93
CA THR A 421 23.79 -1.42 -17.60
C THR A 421 24.11 -1.43 -16.12
N LEU A 422 23.58 -2.38 -15.37
CA LEU A 422 23.94 -2.58 -13.96
C LEU A 422 24.94 -3.72 -13.81
N TRP A 423 25.74 -3.64 -12.75
CA TRP A 423 26.68 -4.64 -12.25
C TRP A 423 26.32 -4.89 -10.79
N ASP A 424 26.69 -6.08 -10.31
CA ASP A 424 26.52 -6.52 -8.91
C ASP A 424 25.13 -6.16 -8.34
N SER A 425 24.11 -6.56 -9.09
CA SER A 425 22.73 -6.22 -8.79
C SER A 425 22.13 -7.23 -7.83
N THR A 426 21.39 -6.74 -6.84
CA THR A 426 20.63 -7.56 -5.89
C THR A 426 19.15 -7.34 -6.14
N VAL A 427 18.41 -8.44 -6.25
CA VAL A 427 16.94 -8.46 -6.35
C VAL A 427 16.39 -9.20 -5.14
N GLY A 428 16.02 -8.48 -4.09
CA GLY A 428 15.29 -8.99 -2.92
C GLY A 428 13.79 -9.15 -3.20
N ILE A 429 13.17 -10.16 -2.59
CA ILE A 429 11.73 -10.40 -2.54
C ILE A 429 11.41 -10.79 -1.09
N ASN A 430 10.54 -10.03 -0.43
CA ASN A 430 10.11 -10.34 0.93
C ASN A 430 8.78 -11.15 0.95
N THR A 431 8.33 -11.51 2.15
CA THR A 431 7.06 -12.25 2.37
C THR A 431 5.82 -11.50 1.89
N GLU A 432 5.88 -10.17 1.81
CA GLU A 432 4.81 -9.31 1.27
C GLU A 432 4.80 -9.25 -0.26
N LEU A 433 5.70 -9.98 -0.94
CA LEU A 433 5.93 -9.90 -2.39
C LEU A 433 6.37 -8.50 -2.86
N LYS A 434 7.05 -7.74 -1.99
CA LYS A 434 7.76 -6.53 -2.39
C LYS A 434 9.11 -6.94 -2.95
N MET A 435 9.38 -6.47 -4.16
CA MET A 435 10.65 -6.59 -4.83
C MET A 435 11.52 -5.37 -4.52
N LEU A 436 12.71 -5.64 -4.00
CA LEU A 436 13.76 -4.67 -3.77
C LEU A 436 14.85 -4.90 -4.82
N VAL A 437 15.14 -3.92 -5.65
CA VAL A 437 16.24 -3.98 -6.61
C VAL A 437 17.21 -2.86 -6.30
N SER A 438 18.46 -3.22 -6.11
CA SER A 438 19.55 -2.25 -6.06
C SER A 438 20.70 -2.72 -6.95
N GLY A 439 21.38 -1.75 -7.54
CA GLY A 439 22.54 -2.03 -8.37
C GLY A 439 23.27 -0.75 -8.74
N HIS A 440 24.53 -0.90 -9.09
CA HIS A 440 25.35 0.18 -9.62
C HIS A 440 25.82 -0.17 -11.02
N GLY A 441 26.10 0.80 -11.88
CA GLY A 441 26.63 0.50 -13.19
C GLY A 441 26.84 1.73 -14.05
N THR A 442 26.47 1.67 -15.32
CA THR A 442 26.64 2.77 -16.25
C THR A 442 25.42 3.02 -17.12
N ILE A 443 25.21 4.29 -17.47
CA ILE A 443 24.37 4.73 -18.57
C ILE A 443 25.30 5.03 -19.75
N ASN A 444 25.00 4.48 -20.93
CA ASN A 444 25.76 4.71 -22.18
C ASN A 444 27.28 4.48 -22.03
N LYS A 445 27.64 3.32 -21.45
CA LYS A 445 29.00 2.78 -21.24
C LYS A 445 29.90 3.56 -20.26
N ASN A 446 29.83 4.89 -20.20
CA ASN A 446 30.84 5.70 -19.51
C ASN A 446 30.32 6.47 -18.29
N ASN A 447 29.00 6.62 -18.13
CA ASN A 447 28.46 7.45 -17.07
C ASN A 447 27.97 6.61 -15.90
N LYS A 448 28.59 6.74 -14.73
CA LYS A 448 28.23 5.97 -13.52
C LYS A 448 26.75 6.16 -13.17
N ALA A 449 26.09 5.06 -12.86
CA ALA A 449 24.68 5.00 -12.52
C ALA A 449 24.46 4.18 -11.24
N VAL A 450 23.42 4.51 -10.49
CA VAL A 450 22.87 3.69 -9.42
C VAL A 450 21.37 3.61 -9.61
N LEU A 451 20.78 2.44 -9.38
CA LEU A 451 19.34 2.22 -9.48
C LEU A 451 18.83 1.64 -8.18
N TYR A 452 17.68 2.13 -7.74
CA TYR A 452 16.91 1.63 -6.62
C TYR A 452 15.46 1.43 -7.05
N TYR A 453 14.88 0.32 -6.64
CA TYR A 453 13.47 0.03 -6.77
C TYR A 453 13.03 -0.72 -5.52
N ASN A 454 11.96 -0.29 -4.88
CA ASN A 454 11.28 -1.02 -3.82
C ASN A 454 9.79 -0.92 -4.12
N GLY A 455 9.14 -2.02 -4.46
CA GLY A 455 7.76 -1.97 -4.91
C GLY A 455 7.16 -3.34 -5.14
N PRO A 456 5.91 -3.42 -5.57
CA PRO A 456 5.26 -4.70 -5.82
C PRO A 456 6.00 -5.49 -6.89
N PHE A 457 6.15 -6.80 -6.67
CA PHE A 457 6.76 -7.69 -7.64
C PHE A 457 6.06 -7.60 -9.02
N PRO A 458 6.79 -7.37 -10.13
CA PRO A 458 6.18 -7.19 -11.45
C PRO A 458 5.45 -8.46 -11.87
N ARG A 459 4.12 -8.40 -11.94
CA ARG A 459 3.25 -9.51 -12.38
C ARG A 459 2.08 -8.98 -13.20
N GLN A 460 1.41 -9.89 -13.90
CA GLN A 460 0.15 -9.55 -14.57
C GLN A 460 -0.88 -9.10 -13.52
N ASN A 461 -1.57 -7.98 -13.78
CA ASN A 461 -2.65 -7.45 -12.95
C ASN A 461 -2.24 -7.03 -11.52
N VAL A 462 -1.13 -6.30 -11.34
CA VAL A 462 -0.84 -5.63 -10.06
C VAL A 462 -1.95 -4.62 -9.75
N PRO A 463 -2.71 -4.75 -8.65
CA PRO A 463 -3.73 -3.79 -8.26
C PRO A 463 -3.13 -2.38 -8.10
N PRO A 464 -3.80 -1.29 -8.53
CA PRO A 464 -3.32 0.08 -8.34
C PRO A 464 -2.97 0.41 -6.88
N SER A 465 -3.62 -0.25 -5.91
CA SER A 465 -3.34 -0.09 -4.49
C SER A 465 -1.95 -0.58 -4.06
N GLU A 466 -1.37 -1.55 -4.76
CA GLU A 466 -0.04 -2.09 -4.44
C GLU A 466 1.09 -1.13 -4.88
N PHE A 467 0.83 -0.19 -5.79
CA PHE A 467 1.79 0.84 -6.19
C PHE A 467 1.92 1.98 -5.18
N LYS A 468 1.14 1.99 -4.09
CA LYS A 468 1.24 3.03 -3.07
C LYS A 468 2.57 2.99 -2.34
N ASP A 469 3.12 1.79 -2.16
CA ASP A 469 4.40 1.56 -1.46
C ASP A 469 5.60 1.63 -2.42
N LEU A 470 5.39 1.96 -3.70
CA LEU A 470 6.46 2.02 -4.69
C LEU A 470 7.48 3.11 -4.32
N ALA A 471 8.77 2.82 -4.43
CA ALA A 471 9.86 3.77 -4.40
C ALA A 471 10.86 3.39 -5.50
N PHE A 472 10.94 4.21 -6.53
CA PHE A 472 11.92 4.08 -7.60
C PHE A 472 12.89 5.27 -7.54
N ALA A 473 14.17 5.00 -7.74
CA ALA A 473 15.17 6.04 -7.84
C ALA A 473 16.25 5.66 -8.85
N LEU A 474 16.70 6.64 -9.62
CA LEU A 474 17.86 6.51 -10.49
C LEU A 474 18.82 7.66 -10.18
N GLY A 475 20.09 7.33 -10.05
CA GLY A 475 21.19 8.26 -9.95
C GLY A 475 22.09 8.09 -11.16
N ALA A 476 22.44 9.18 -11.82
CA ALA A 476 23.43 9.19 -12.90
C ALA A 476 24.36 10.39 -12.71
N ALA A 477 25.67 10.21 -12.89
CA ALA A 477 26.62 11.33 -12.72
C ALA A 477 26.38 12.43 -13.77
N GLU A 478 25.90 12.07 -14.95
CA GLU A 478 25.48 12.99 -16.02
C GLU A 478 24.37 12.37 -16.89
N ILE A 479 23.15 12.90 -16.85
CA ILE A 479 22.07 12.45 -17.73
C ILE A 479 21.65 13.58 -18.66
N SER A 480 21.75 13.38 -19.97
CA SER A 480 21.19 14.36 -20.91
C SER A 480 19.67 14.38 -20.78
N TYR A 481 19.04 15.52 -21.06
CA TYR A 481 17.58 15.62 -20.97
C TYR A 481 16.91 14.65 -21.96
N ALA A 482 17.50 14.44 -23.13
CA ALA A 482 17.08 13.40 -24.06
C ALA A 482 17.18 11.98 -23.48
N GLN A 483 18.27 11.66 -22.76
CA GLN A 483 18.42 10.38 -22.06
C GLN A 483 17.40 10.24 -20.92
N TYR A 484 17.15 11.31 -20.17
CA TYR A 484 16.12 11.34 -19.14
C TYR A 484 14.72 11.07 -19.73
N LEU A 485 14.36 11.75 -20.82
CA LEU A 485 13.09 11.49 -21.49
C LEU A 485 13.02 10.05 -22.01
N ASN A 486 14.06 9.55 -22.67
CA ASN A 486 14.09 8.17 -23.14
C ASN A 486 14.01 7.16 -21.99
N LEU A 487 14.62 7.46 -20.84
CA LEU A 487 14.52 6.67 -19.63
C LEU A 487 13.07 6.66 -19.11
N MET A 488 12.45 7.83 -18.96
CA MET A 488 11.07 7.96 -18.50
C MET A 488 10.07 7.31 -19.47
N LEU A 489 10.36 7.33 -20.77
CA LEU A 489 9.54 6.69 -21.81
C LEU A 489 9.80 5.19 -21.94
N SER A 490 10.95 4.71 -21.47
CA SER A 490 11.31 3.28 -21.44
C SER A 490 10.93 2.61 -20.14
N LEU A 491 10.53 3.37 -19.10
CA LEU A 491 9.74 2.89 -17.97
C LEU A 491 8.35 2.44 -18.45
N GLN A 492 8.33 1.40 -19.28
CA GLN A 492 7.15 0.62 -19.55
C GLN A 492 6.96 -0.28 -18.33
N VAL A 493 5.98 0.04 -17.50
CA VAL A 493 5.43 -0.96 -16.58
C VAL A 493 5.02 -2.15 -17.44
N PRO A 494 5.48 -3.39 -17.19
CA PRO A 494 5.34 -4.50 -18.12
C PRO A 494 3.90 -4.65 -18.62
N THR A 495 3.66 -4.34 -19.89
CA THR A 495 2.38 -4.60 -20.53
C THR A 495 2.40 -6.05 -21.01
N SER A 496 1.70 -6.91 -20.28
CA SER A 496 1.39 -8.25 -20.77
C SER A 496 0.43 -8.15 -21.95
N PRO A 497 0.50 -9.04 -22.95
CA PRO A 497 -0.49 -9.10 -24.02
C PRO A 497 -1.85 -9.56 -23.46
N GLY A 498 -2.71 -8.62 -23.10
CA GLY A 498 -4.05 -8.87 -22.57
C GLY A 498 -4.81 -7.55 -22.39
N LYS A 499 -5.94 -7.40 -23.10
CA LYS A 499 -6.69 -6.14 -23.31
C LYS A 499 -7.41 -5.58 -22.06
N SER A 500 -6.99 -5.85 -20.82
CA SER A 500 -7.81 -5.59 -19.62
C SER A 500 -7.22 -4.62 -18.58
N LEU A 501 -6.36 -3.66 -18.96
CA LEU A 501 -5.76 -2.70 -18.02
C LEU A 501 -5.97 -1.24 -18.46
N ASN A 502 -7.16 -0.68 -18.20
CA ASN A 502 -7.47 0.71 -18.56
C ASN A 502 -6.63 1.74 -17.76
N PHE A 503 -6.34 1.50 -16.47
CA PHE A 503 -5.55 2.45 -15.66
C PHE A 503 -4.05 2.53 -16.08
N ILE A 504 -3.45 1.43 -16.52
CA ILE A 504 -2.07 1.42 -17.05
C ILE A 504 -2.04 1.97 -18.49
N ASN A 505 -3.13 1.84 -19.24
CA ASN A 505 -3.33 2.58 -20.49
C ASN A 505 -3.61 4.07 -20.25
N ASP A 506 -4.01 4.50 -19.05
CA ASP A 506 -4.22 5.92 -18.72
C ASP A 506 -2.94 6.59 -18.21
N VAL A 507 -2.14 5.94 -17.35
CA VAL A 507 -0.81 6.43 -16.95
C VAL A 507 0.21 6.21 -18.07
N GLY A 508 0.21 5.02 -18.68
CA GLY A 508 0.97 4.73 -19.88
C GLY A 508 0.46 5.50 -21.09
N GLY A 509 -0.83 5.85 -21.18
CA GLY A 509 -1.37 6.75 -22.20
C GLY A 509 -1.05 8.22 -21.94
N PHE A 510 -0.91 8.62 -20.68
CA PHE A 510 -0.33 9.91 -20.31
C PHE A 510 1.14 9.96 -20.75
N PHE A 511 1.97 8.98 -20.39
CA PHE A 511 3.37 8.91 -20.83
C PHE A 511 3.54 8.61 -22.32
N ASN A 512 2.63 7.90 -22.99
CA ASN A 512 2.71 7.61 -24.43
C ASN A 512 2.13 8.74 -25.28
N GLY A 513 1.05 9.38 -24.83
CA GLY A 513 0.43 10.54 -25.48
C GLY A 513 1.28 11.80 -25.30
N ALA A 514 1.62 12.15 -24.06
CA ALA A 514 2.58 13.21 -23.78
C ALA A 514 3.96 12.82 -24.32
N GLY A 515 4.35 11.54 -24.26
CA GLY A 515 5.64 11.08 -24.77
C GLY A 515 5.77 10.97 -26.28
N LYS A 516 4.68 10.89 -27.04
CA LYS A 516 4.71 11.02 -28.50
C LYS A 516 4.86 12.48 -28.88
N LEU A 517 4.06 13.36 -28.29
CA LEU A 517 4.20 14.81 -28.47
C LEU A 517 5.58 15.32 -28.03
N LEU A 518 6.06 14.84 -26.87
CA LEU A 518 7.39 15.11 -26.36
C LEU A 518 8.45 14.42 -27.20
N ARG A 519 8.30 13.18 -27.72
CA ARG A 519 9.30 12.60 -28.64
C ARG A 519 9.41 13.37 -29.95
N ASP A 520 8.28 13.71 -30.55
CA ASP A 520 8.23 14.39 -31.85
C ASP A 520 8.72 15.84 -31.73
N GLY A 521 8.50 16.49 -30.57
CA GLY A 521 9.08 17.80 -30.24
C GLY A 521 10.53 17.73 -29.75
N ALA A 522 10.87 16.77 -28.89
CA ALA A 522 12.19 16.59 -28.28
C ALA A 522 13.25 16.12 -29.29
N SER A 523 12.86 15.27 -30.25
CA SER A 523 13.76 14.83 -31.31
C SER A 523 14.20 15.96 -32.25
N LYS A 524 13.46 17.08 -32.27
CA LYS A 524 13.76 18.29 -33.05
C LYS A 524 14.48 19.38 -32.26
N LEU A 525 14.50 19.28 -30.92
CA LEU A 525 15.25 20.18 -30.05
C LEU A 525 16.62 19.56 -29.75
N PRO A 526 17.72 20.33 -29.67
CA PRO A 526 19.05 19.82 -29.32
C PRO A 526 19.16 19.49 -27.82
N LEU A 527 18.21 18.70 -27.28
CA LEU A 527 18.12 18.32 -25.86
C LEU A 527 19.26 17.44 -25.37
N GLY A 528 20.10 16.94 -26.29
CA GLY A 528 21.38 16.32 -25.95
C GLY A 528 22.39 17.30 -25.34
N VAL A 529 22.20 18.60 -25.57
CA VAL A 529 23.08 19.68 -25.09
C VAL A 529 22.80 20.04 -23.63
N LEU A 530 21.56 19.84 -23.16
CA LEU A 530 21.19 20.03 -21.76
C LEU A 530 21.46 18.74 -20.99
N LYS A 531 22.36 18.79 -20.01
CA LYS A 531 22.79 17.65 -19.21
C LYS A 531 22.64 17.94 -17.73
N ILE A 532 21.94 17.07 -17.00
CA ILE A 532 21.81 17.14 -15.55
C ILE A 532 22.98 16.36 -14.95
N THR A 533 23.90 17.05 -14.30
CA THR A 533 25.05 16.47 -13.62
C THR A 533 24.77 16.30 -12.12
N HIS A 534 25.20 15.19 -11.53
CA HIS A 534 25.00 14.91 -10.10
C HIS A 534 26.34 14.58 -9.45
N ASN A 535 26.94 15.59 -8.81
CA ASN A 535 28.28 15.51 -8.23
C ASN A 535 28.47 14.39 -7.18
N PRO A 536 27.49 14.08 -6.29
CA PRO A 536 27.66 13.02 -5.30
C PRO A 536 28.06 11.65 -5.89
N LEU A 537 27.65 11.34 -7.13
CA LEU A 537 27.98 10.07 -7.78
C LEU A 537 29.40 9.97 -8.33
N ARG A 538 30.07 11.10 -8.61
CA ARG A 538 31.44 11.06 -9.18
C ARG A 538 32.42 10.40 -8.22
N GLY A 539 32.30 10.71 -6.92
CA GLY A 539 33.11 10.13 -5.85
C GLY A 539 32.58 8.82 -5.25
N TYR A 540 31.36 8.40 -5.63
CA TYR A 540 30.76 7.19 -5.07
C TYR A 540 31.48 5.94 -5.58
N LYS A 541 31.99 5.15 -4.63
CA LYS A 541 32.46 3.79 -4.85
C LYS A 541 31.42 2.86 -4.22
N PRO A 542 30.48 2.30 -5.02
CA PRO A 542 29.48 1.39 -4.49
C PRO A 542 30.18 0.18 -3.88
N LYS A 543 29.76 -0.21 -2.67
CA LYS A 543 30.08 -1.53 -2.13
C LYS A 543 28.95 -2.47 -2.51
N SER A 544 29.29 -3.71 -2.87
CA SER A 544 28.28 -4.74 -3.15
C SER A 544 27.38 -4.91 -1.93
N GLY A 545 26.07 -4.79 -2.10
CA GLY A 545 25.08 -4.92 -1.02
C GLY A 545 24.72 -3.62 -0.29
N ASP A 546 25.51 -2.54 -0.41
CA ASP A 546 25.17 -1.26 0.19
C ASP A 546 24.12 -0.52 -0.65
N PHE A 547 23.02 -0.11 -0.01
CA PHE A 547 22.03 0.76 -0.64
C PHE A 547 22.60 2.19 -0.70
N PRO A 548 22.63 2.83 -1.89
CA PRO A 548 23.04 4.22 -1.99
C PRO A 548 22.05 5.09 -1.17
N PRO A 549 22.53 6.02 -0.33
CA PRO A 549 21.62 6.90 0.39
C PRO A 549 20.80 7.74 -0.60
N PRO A 550 19.58 8.18 -0.26
CA PRO A 550 18.70 8.93 -1.16
C PRO A 550 19.35 10.13 -1.87
N ARG A 551 20.33 10.78 -1.25
CA ARG A 551 21.13 11.87 -1.87
C ARG A 551 21.91 11.47 -3.12
N MET A 552 22.09 10.18 -3.39
CA MET A 552 22.81 9.68 -4.57
C MET A 552 21.95 9.64 -5.83
N PHE A 553 20.62 9.77 -5.70
CA PHE A 553 19.71 9.70 -6.84
C PHE A 553 19.34 11.10 -7.31
N ASN A 554 19.43 11.32 -8.63
CA ASN A 554 18.94 12.54 -9.28
C ASN A 554 17.48 12.42 -9.71
N ILE A 555 16.90 11.22 -9.76
CA ILE A 555 15.51 10.97 -10.12
C ILE A 555 14.87 10.13 -9.03
N HIS A 556 13.74 10.59 -8.50
CA HIS A 556 12.94 9.89 -7.48
C HIS A 556 11.50 9.78 -7.97
N ALA A 557 10.87 8.63 -7.73
CA ALA A 557 9.44 8.42 -7.90
C ALA A 557 8.94 7.50 -6.78
N ILE A 558 8.40 8.11 -5.72
CA ILE A 558 7.88 7.44 -4.52
C ILE A 558 6.36 7.59 -4.51
N GLY A 559 5.66 6.48 -4.36
CA GLY A 559 4.21 6.39 -4.22
C GLY A 559 3.72 6.89 -2.86
N PRO A 560 2.39 7.07 -2.68
CA PRO A 560 1.81 7.71 -1.51
C PRO A 560 2.23 7.21 -0.13
N ASP A 561 2.52 5.92 -0.02
CA ASP A 561 2.84 5.21 1.22
C ASP A 561 4.30 4.65 1.17
N GLY A 562 5.01 4.88 0.07
CA GLY A 562 6.39 4.44 -0.11
C GLY A 562 7.38 5.33 0.66
N SER A 563 8.50 4.75 1.03
CA SER A 563 9.65 5.47 1.56
C SER A 563 10.97 4.96 0.97
N MET A 564 12.00 5.80 1.02
CA MET A 564 13.35 5.49 0.54
C MET A 564 14.39 6.04 1.49
N GLY A 565 15.38 5.22 1.85
CA GLY A 565 16.41 5.56 2.83
C GLY A 565 15.94 5.41 4.27
N GLU A 566 16.86 5.66 5.19
CA GLU A 566 16.64 5.50 6.64
C GLU A 566 17.10 6.74 7.40
N GLY A 567 16.55 6.93 8.61
CA GLY A 567 16.92 8.02 9.50
C GLY A 567 16.73 9.41 8.87
N LYS A 568 17.75 10.27 8.99
CA LYS A 568 17.70 11.67 8.51
C LYS A 568 17.62 11.81 6.98
N ASP A 569 17.96 10.76 6.24
CA ASP A 569 17.90 10.76 4.78
C ASP A 569 16.58 10.20 4.23
N GLU A 570 15.67 9.69 5.08
CA GLU A 570 14.40 9.09 4.66
C GLU A 570 13.55 10.08 3.85
N ARG A 571 13.09 9.64 2.68
CA ARG A 571 12.14 10.35 1.82
C ARG A 571 10.83 9.58 1.76
N LYS A 572 9.71 10.23 2.04
CA LYS A 572 8.36 9.65 1.99
C LYS A 572 7.59 10.21 0.82
N GLY A 573 6.82 9.36 0.15
CA GLY A 573 5.99 9.79 -0.96
C GLY A 573 4.63 10.38 -0.54
N PRO A 574 3.77 10.73 -1.52
CA PRO A 574 4.04 10.76 -2.94
C PRO A 574 5.08 11.84 -3.26
N LEU A 575 6.12 11.47 -4.01
CA LEU A 575 7.26 12.30 -4.33
C LEU A 575 7.77 11.95 -5.74
N ILE A 576 7.80 12.91 -6.66
CA ILE A 576 8.58 12.81 -7.90
C ILE A 576 9.63 13.92 -7.86
N ALA A 577 10.91 13.58 -7.77
CA ALA A 577 11.96 14.58 -7.69
C ALA A 577 13.00 14.43 -8.79
N LEU A 578 13.47 15.56 -9.33
CA LEU A 578 14.59 15.69 -10.25
C LEU A 578 15.63 16.64 -9.65
N ARG A 579 16.85 16.17 -9.44
CA ARG A 579 17.93 16.91 -8.75
C ARG A 579 19.22 16.91 -9.56
N GLY A 580 19.98 17.99 -9.52
CA GLY A 580 21.34 18.06 -10.07
C GLY A 580 21.64 19.39 -10.74
N HIS A 581 22.87 19.59 -11.18
CA HIS A 581 23.30 20.79 -11.89
C HIS A 581 23.08 20.62 -13.39
N GLY A 582 22.12 21.32 -13.96
CA GLY A 582 21.91 21.33 -15.39
C GLY A 582 23.00 22.18 -16.04
N THR A 583 23.67 21.58 -16.99
CA THR A 583 24.71 22.17 -17.81
C THR A 583 24.20 22.29 -19.25
N LEU A 584 24.55 23.37 -19.93
CA LEU A 584 24.29 23.57 -21.35
C LEU A 584 25.65 23.76 -22.03
N LEU A 585 25.99 22.93 -23.02
CA LEU A 585 27.30 22.96 -23.69
C LEU A 585 28.50 22.85 -22.71
N GLY A 586 28.33 22.12 -21.60
CA GLY A 586 29.37 21.96 -20.58
C GLY A 586 29.57 23.16 -19.64
N LYS A 587 28.76 24.21 -19.75
CA LYS A 587 28.70 25.32 -18.77
C LYS A 587 27.55 25.11 -17.79
N ASN A 588 27.75 25.44 -16.52
CA ASN A 588 26.71 25.32 -15.50
C ASN A 588 25.61 26.33 -15.81
N LEU A 589 24.43 25.83 -16.17
CA LEU A 589 23.26 26.67 -16.38
C LEU A 589 22.64 26.94 -15.02
N ALA A 590 22.16 25.89 -14.33
CA ALA A 590 21.55 26.04 -13.01
C ALA A 590 21.53 24.76 -12.16
N ASP A 591 21.38 24.95 -10.85
CA ASP A 591 21.08 23.87 -9.91
C ASP A 591 19.58 23.55 -9.95
N PHE A 592 19.19 22.41 -10.50
CA PHE A 592 17.80 21.95 -10.53
C PHE A 592 17.49 21.17 -9.27
N ASN A 593 16.46 21.61 -8.54
CA ASN A 593 15.78 20.82 -7.52
C ASN A 593 14.28 20.94 -7.75
N GLY A 594 13.74 20.05 -8.59
CA GLY A 594 12.32 19.88 -8.84
C GLY A 594 11.76 18.78 -7.96
N GLU A 595 10.69 19.05 -7.24
CA GLU A 595 10.02 18.13 -6.34
C GLU A 595 8.50 18.28 -6.49
N LEU A 596 7.83 17.25 -6.99
CA LEU A 596 6.37 17.12 -7.00
C LEU A 596 5.95 16.25 -5.83
N SER A 597 5.31 16.83 -4.82
CA SER A 597 4.82 16.12 -3.64
C SER A 597 3.33 16.38 -3.37
N ARG A 598 2.78 15.91 -2.23
CA ARG A 598 1.40 16.27 -1.82
C ARG A 598 1.20 17.78 -1.70
N SER A 599 2.25 18.54 -1.42
CA SER A 599 2.18 20.00 -1.31
C SER A 599 2.16 20.71 -2.67
N GLY A 600 2.33 19.98 -3.77
CA GLY A 600 2.39 20.53 -5.12
C GLY A 600 3.72 20.28 -5.84
N LEU A 601 3.86 20.82 -7.05
CA LEU A 601 5.15 20.91 -7.75
C LEU A 601 5.91 22.11 -7.21
N GLU A 602 7.12 21.90 -6.73
CA GLU A 602 8.07 22.94 -6.38
C GLU A 602 9.36 22.70 -7.16
N ALA A 603 9.72 23.61 -8.07
CA ALA A 603 10.99 23.56 -8.77
C ALA A 603 11.80 24.80 -8.44
N ARG A 604 12.99 24.62 -7.87
CA ARG A 604 13.96 25.70 -7.63
C ARG A 604 15.19 25.50 -8.53
N GLY A 605 15.68 26.61 -9.08
CA GLY A 605 16.75 26.70 -10.06
C GLY A 605 17.66 27.88 -9.74
N GLY A 606 18.97 27.72 -9.53
CA GLY A 606 19.88 28.88 -9.38
C GLY A 606 20.82 29.00 -10.58
N PHE A 607 20.79 30.07 -11.38
CA PHE A 607 21.77 30.30 -12.45
C PHE A 607 23.00 31.06 -11.93
N GLY A 608 24.21 30.63 -12.31
CA GLY A 608 25.47 31.12 -11.69
C GLY A 608 26.53 31.69 -12.64
N ASP A 609 26.48 31.39 -13.95
CA ASP A 609 27.58 31.73 -14.87
C ASP A 609 27.30 32.95 -15.76
N LYS A 610 28.38 33.68 -16.11
CA LYS A 610 28.36 34.80 -17.06
C LYS A 610 28.06 34.28 -18.47
N ILE A 611 26.90 34.62 -19.04
CA ILE A 611 26.64 34.40 -20.47
C ILE A 611 27.17 35.62 -21.24
N LYS A 612 28.19 35.42 -22.09
CA LYS A 612 28.66 36.47 -23.01
C LYS A 612 27.65 36.62 -24.16
N LEU A 613 26.96 37.76 -24.25
CA LEU A 613 25.98 38.07 -25.29
C LEU A 613 26.57 38.88 -26.45
N GLY A 614 27.84 38.65 -26.79
CA GLY A 614 28.54 39.42 -27.83
C GLY A 614 28.65 40.91 -27.48
N PRO A 615 28.35 41.85 -28.41
CA PRO A 615 28.60 43.29 -28.23
C PRO A 615 27.77 43.95 -27.12
N PHE A 616 26.77 43.27 -26.57
CA PHE A 616 25.97 43.74 -25.42
C PHE A 616 26.62 43.44 -24.05
N GLY A 617 27.83 42.87 -24.04
CA GLY A 617 28.57 42.53 -22.82
C GLY A 617 28.23 41.15 -22.25
N SER A 618 28.76 40.85 -21.05
CA SER A 618 28.41 39.64 -20.31
C SER A 618 27.27 39.92 -19.33
N ILE A 619 26.14 39.23 -19.47
CA ILE A 619 25.13 39.22 -18.42
C ILE A 619 25.60 38.19 -17.39
N GLY A 620 26.17 38.68 -16.28
CA GLY A 620 26.34 37.89 -15.08
C GLY A 620 25.04 37.94 -14.29
N THR A 621 24.08 37.09 -14.62
CA THR A 621 22.88 36.90 -13.80
C THR A 621 23.14 35.79 -12.81
N THR A 622 23.42 36.14 -11.56
CA THR A 622 23.18 35.21 -10.45
C THR A 622 21.72 35.33 -10.10
N GLY A 623 20.91 34.29 -10.33
CA GLY A 623 19.48 34.39 -10.11
C GLY A 623 18.79 33.08 -9.77
N ASN A 624 17.76 33.17 -8.94
CA ASN A 624 16.89 32.08 -8.55
C ASN A 624 15.61 32.07 -9.41
N VAL A 625 15.29 30.90 -9.95
CA VAL A 625 14.00 30.52 -10.50
C VAL A 625 13.29 29.68 -9.45
N SER A 626 12.06 30.03 -9.12
CA SER A 626 11.17 29.15 -8.37
C SER A 626 9.86 28.99 -9.11
N THR A 627 9.39 27.76 -9.30
CA THR A 627 8.06 27.45 -9.81
C THR A 627 7.29 26.70 -8.73
N TYR A 628 6.09 27.14 -8.38
CA TYR A 628 5.21 26.44 -7.46
C TYR A 628 3.84 26.16 -8.10
N ILE A 629 3.34 24.92 -7.97
CA ILE A 629 2.01 24.48 -8.39
C ILE A 629 1.36 23.70 -7.24
N GLY A 630 0.58 24.37 -6.40
CA GLY A 630 -0.13 23.73 -5.28
C GLY A 630 -1.49 23.15 -5.69
N PRO A 631 -2.02 22.13 -4.97
CA PRO A 631 -3.39 21.62 -5.15
C PRO A 631 -4.46 22.59 -4.63
N ASP A 632 -4.07 23.61 -3.88
CA ASP A 632 -4.95 24.64 -3.34
C ASP A 632 -5.22 25.74 -4.38
N LYS A 633 -6.50 26.02 -4.64
CA LYS A 633 -6.96 27.10 -5.54
C LYS A 633 -6.48 28.50 -5.10
N THR A 634 -6.04 28.65 -3.85
CA THR A 634 -5.51 29.90 -3.30
C THR A 634 -4.06 30.20 -3.72
N LYS A 635 -3.29 29.20 -4.19
CA LYS A 635 -1.89 29.35 -4.63
C LYS A 635 -1.73 28.92 -6.11
N PRO A 636 -2.14 29.77 -7.07
CA PRO A 636 -2.01 29.45 -8.50
C PRO A 636 -0.55 29.28 -8.92
N LEU A 637 -0.33 28.65 -10.10
CA LEU A 637 0.97 28.55 -10.76
C LEU A 637 1.75 29.86 -10.61
N HIS A 638 2.88 29.83 -9.90
CA HIS A 638 3.72 30.98 -9.64
C HIS A 638 5.14 30.67 -10.11
N LEU A 639 5.60 31.32 -11.17
CA LEU A 639 6.99 31.28 -11.64
C LEU A 639 7.67 32.58 -11.22
N SER A 640 8.67 32.55 -10.37
CA SER A 640 9.48 33.73 -10.04
C SER A 640 10.90 33.57 -10.56
N LEU A 641 11.40 34.61 -11.25
CA LEU A 641 12.79 34.78 -11.63
C LEU A 641 13.32 35.96 -10.81
N SER A 642 14.44 35.82 -10.10
CA SER A 642 15.06 36.95 -9.41
C SER A 642 16.57 36.85 -9.49
N GLY A 643 17.29 37.94 -9.66
CA GLY A 643 18.75 37.89 -9.66
C GLY A 643 19.41 39.26 -9.71
N ASP A 644 20.73 39.27 -9.56
CA ASP A 644 21.54 40.49 -9.61
C ASP A 644 22.20 40.64 -10.97
N LEU A 645 22.13 41.84 -11.54
CA LEU A 645 22.82 42.21 -12.76
C LEU A 645 24.26 42.62 -12.41
N LYS A 646 25.27 41.87 -12.84
CA LYS A 646 26.68 42.15 -12.47
C LYS A 646 27.46 43.08 -13.42
N ALA A 647 26.90 43.49 -14.56
CA ALA A 647 27.57 44.35 -15.53
C ALA A 647 26.58 45.19 -16.36
N GLY A 648 27.07 46.28 -16.98
CA GLY A 648 26.27 47.22 -17.78
C GLY A 648 25.68 48.39 -16.97
N PRO A 649 24.85 49.27 -17.58
CA PRO A 649 24.27 50.45 -16.92
C PRO A 649 23.37 50.14 -15.70
N LEU A 650 23.00 48.87 -15.55
CA LEU A 650 22.17 48.36 -14.45
C LEU A 650 22.97 47.45 -13.50
N ALA A 651 24.30 47.48 -13.55
CA ALA A 651 25.14 46.69 -12.65
C ALA A 651 24.81 46.95 -11.16
N ASN A 652 24.95 45.90 -10.34
CA ASN A 652 24.61 45.84 -8.90
C ASN A 652 23.13 46.05 -8.57
N ARG A 653 22.22 45.79 -9.52
CA ARG A 653 20.77 45.87 -9.28
C ARG A 653 20.13 44.48 -9.29
N SER A 654 19.32 44.22 -8.27
CA SER A 654 18.47 43.03 -8.21
C SER A 654 17.19 43.26 -9.01
N PHE A 655 16.77 42.28 -9.81
CA PHE A 655 15.43 42.25 -10.40
C PHE A 655 14.63 41.08 -9.83
N ARG A 656 13.32 41.20 -9.80
CA ARG A 656 12.40 40.08 -9.55
C ARG A 656 11.25 40.14 -10.54
N THR A 657 11.11 39.12 -11.37
CA THR A 657 9.95 38.87 -12.19
C THR A 657 9.12 37.76 -11.57
N SER A 658 7.81 37.93 -11.45
CA SER A 658 6.89 36.85 -11.06
C SER A 658 5.76 36.73 -12.06
N PHE A 659 5.48 35.51 -12.51
CA PHE A 659 4.37 35.16 -13.38
C PHE A 659 3.37 34.39 -12.55
N ASN A 660 2.13 34.84 -12.54
CA ASN A 660 1.02 34.12 -11.92
C ASN A 660 -0.18 34.07 -12.88
N LYS A 661 -1.30 33.43 -12.47
CA LYS A 661 -2.52 33.34 -13.30
C LYS A 661 -3.12 34.69 -13.71
N ASN A 662 -2.78 35.77 -13.01
CA ASN A 662 -3.31 37.12 -13.20
C ASN A 662 -2.36 38.04 -13.99
N GLY A 663 -1.13 37.60 -14.31
CA GLY A 663 -0.19 38.37 -15.12
C GLY A 663 1.29 38.17 -14.76
N ALA A 664 2.15 38.93 -15.44
CA ALA A 664 3.57 39.04 -15.14
C ALA A 664 3.85 40.35 -14.38
N HIS A 665 4.46 40.25 -13.21
CA HIS A 665 4.89 41.37 -12.40
C HIS A 665 6.41 41.50 -12.49
N PHE A 666 6.89 42.69 -12.84
CA PHE A 666 8.32 43.00 -12.88
C PHE A 666 8.63 44.03 -11.80
N HIS A 667 9.39 43.62 -10.79
CA HIS A 667 9.94 44.51 -9.78
C HIS A 667 11.34 44.92 -10.20
N SER A 668 11.45 46.18 -10.62
CA SER A 668 12.70 46.88 -10.90
C SER A 668 12.94 47.92 -9.79
N PRO A 669 14.16 48.07 -9.25
CA PRO A 669 14.47 49.06 -8.22
C PRO A 669 14.60 50.51 -8.75
N ALA A 670 14.14 50.82 -9.96
CA ALA A 670 14.22 52.17 -10.49
C ALA A 670 13.06 53.03 -9.96
N GLU A 671 13.34 53.96 -9.03
CA GLU A 671 12.39 54.99 -8.54
C GLU A 671 11.87 55.90 -9.66
N CYS A 672 12.55 55.93 -10.81
CA CYS A 672 12.08 56.52 -12.06
C CYS A 672 12.45 55.58 -13.20
N ALA A 673 11.51 54.77 -13.69
CA ALA A 673 11.79 53.83 -14.78
C ALA A 673 11.86 54.55 -16.14
N THR A 674 13.02 54.53 -16.81
CA THR A 674 13.06 54.59 -18.27
C THR A 674 12.56 53.26 -18.83
N ALA A 675 11.65 53.31 -19.81
CA ALA A 675 11.22 52.11 -20.50
C ALA A 675 12.43 51.46 -21.18
N PHE A 676 12.67 50.17 -20.92
CA PHE A 676 13.55 49.35 -21.76
C PHE A 676 12.72 48.24 -22.40
N VAL A 677 13.01 47.96 -23.66
CA VAL A 677 12.30 46.94 -24.46
C VAL A 677 13.03 45.61 -24.30
N VAL A 678 12.36 44.59 -23.80
CA VAL A 678 12.87 43.21 -23.83
C VAL A 678 12.44 42.58 -25.14
N LYS A 679 13.38 42.39 -26.08
CA LYS A 679 13.14 41.60 -27.30
C LYS A 679 13.65 40.18 -27.08
N ALA A 680 12.76 39.19 -27.16
CA ALA A 680 13.11 37.78 -27.23
C ALA A 680 12.47 37.18 -28.48
N GLU A 681 13.27 36.59 -29.35
CA GLU A 681 12.80 35.83 -30.52
C GLU A 681 12.99 34.34 -30.27
N VAL A 682 11.91 33.57 -30.40
CA VAL A 682 11.99 32.10 -30.46
C VAL A 682 11.31 31.65 -31.73
N GLY A 683 12.11 31.31 -32.75
CA GLY A 683 11.62 30.82 -34.04
C GLY A 683 11.65 29.29 -34.12
N SER A 684 10.55 28.68 -34.56
CA SER A 684 10.47 27.28 -34.99
C SER A 684 9.78 27.22 -36.36
N ALA A 685 10.29 26.38 -37.25
CA ALA A 685 9.91 26.33 -38.67
C ALA A 685 8.40 26.06 -38.93
N ASN A 686 7.66 25.49 -37.96
CA ASN A 686 6.24 25.17 -38.14
C ASN A 686 5.30 25.89 -37.15
N LEU A 687 5.78 26.87 -36.37
CA LEU A 687 4.93 27.66 -35.47
C LEU A 687 4.78 29.13 -35.86
N GLY A 688 5.39 29.56 -36.98
CA GLY A 688 5.53 30.97 -37.28
C GLY A 688 6.46 31.66 -36.27
N ARG A 689 7.02 32.80 -36.67
CA ARG A 689 7.82 33.65 -35.78
C ARG A 689 6.90 34.15 -34.66
N LEU A 690 7.10 33.69 -33.42
CA LEU A 690 6.61 34.42 -32.26
C LEU A 690 7.61 35.54 -31.98
N SER A 691 7.35 36.70 -32.60
CA SER A 691 7.97 37.96 -32.19
C SER A 691 7.14 38.55 -31.05
N PHE A 692 7.76 38.79 -29.90
CA PHE A 692 7.18 39.63 -28.86
C PHE A 692 7.47 41.09 -29.21
N ASP A 693 6.88 41.58 -30.30
CA ASP A 693 6.92 43.01 -30.58
C ASP A 693 5.89 43.69 -29.68
N SER A 694 6.40 44.38 -28.66
CA SER A 694 5.68 45.26 -27.74
C SER A 694 4.48 44.62 -27.02
N LEU A 695 4.73 43.88 -25.94
CA LEU A 695 3.75 43.81 -24.86
C LEU A 695 3.80 45.16 -24.11
N PRO A 696 2.74 46.00 -24.12
CA PRO A 696 2.72 47.16 -23.25
C PRO A 696 2.50 46.63 -21.83
N LEU A 697 3.58 46.60 -21.04
CA LEU A 697 3.47 46.40 -19.60
C LEU A 697 2.67 47.59 -19.03
N LYS A 698 1.46 47.33 -18.53
CA LYS A 698 0.72 48.31 -17.73
C LYS A 698 1.49 48.56 -16.43
N VAL A 699 2.43 49.51 -16.46
CA VAL A 699 2.85 50.22 -15.26
C VAL A 699 1.83 51.33 -15.10
N VAL A 700 0.95 51.23 -14.10
CA VAL A 700 0.10 52.36 -13.70
C VAL A 700 0.88 53.09 -12.60
N PRO A 701 1.66 54.13 -12.92
CA PRO A 701 2.22 54.99 -11.88
C PRO A 701 1.06 55.67 -11.14
N LYS A 702 1.17 55.82 -9.82
CA LYS A 702 0.19 56.58 -9.03
C LYS A 702 0.10 58.00 -9.64
N PRO A 703 -1.11 58.56 -9.88
CA PRO A 703 -1.27 59.85 -10.54
C PRO A 703 -0.43 60.98 -9.92
N GLY A 704 -0.27 60.98 -8.59
CA GLY A 704 0.59 61.94 -7.88
C GLY A 704 2.08 61.85 -8.24
N MET A 705 2.61 60.66 -8.53
CA MET A 705 4.02 60.50 -8.93
C MET A 705 4.28 60.97 -10.36
N VAL A 706 3.29 60.87 -11.25
CA VAL A 706 3.42 61.40 -12.62
C VAL A 706 3.48 62.93 -12.59
N ALA A 707 2.67 63.56 -11.74
CA ALA A 707 2.68 65.01 -11.55
C ALA A 707 4.01 65.49 -10.93
N GLU A 708 4.54 64.78 -9.93
CA GLU A 708 5.85 65.12 -9.34
C GLU A 708 7.01 64.92 -10.34
N CYS A 709 6.99 63.85 -11.13
CA CYS A 709 8.00 63.62 -12.17
C CYS A 709 7.90 64.66 -13.31
N ALA A 710 6.69 65.03 -13.72
CA ALA A 710 6.47 66.06 -14.74
C ALA A 710 6.88 67.46 -14.23
N ALA A 711 6.56 67.79 -12.97
CA ALA A 711 6.98 69.03 -12.33
C ALA A 711 8.51 69.12 -12.22
N LYS A 712 9.18 68.02 -11.85
CA LYS A 712 10.64 67.93 -11.81
C LYS A 712 11.25 68.09 -13.21
N GLY A 713 10.70 67.40 -14.22
CA GLY A 713 11.15 67.53 -15.61
C GLY A 713 10.96 68.95 -16.18
N LEU A 714 9.85 69.62 -15.86
CA LEU A 714 9.58 71.01 -16.24
C LEU A 714 10.54 71.98 -15.56
N LYS A 715 10.85 71.76 -14.28
CA LYS A 715 11.85 72.55 -13.54
C LYS A 715 13.25 72.38 -14.15
N ASP A 716 13.67 71.13 -14.41
CA ASP A 716 14.98 70.84 -15.01
C ASP A 716 15.09 71.42 -16.44
N ALA A 717 14.02 71.37 -17.24
CA ALA A 717 13.96 71.96 -18.57
C ALA A 717 13.98 73.51 -18.52
N ALA A 718 13.27 74.12 -17.58
CA ALA A 718 13.29 75.58 -17.37
C ALA A 718 14.68 76.06 -16.94
N GLU A 719 15.33 75.36 -16.00
CA GLU A 719 16.69 75.65 -15.56
C GLU A 719 17.71 75.46 -16.69
N TYR A 720 17.56 74.41 -17.51
CA TYR A 720 18.39 74.21 -18.69
C TYR A 720 18.21 75.34 -19.72
N THR A 721 16.97 75.76 -19.98
CA THR A 721 16.66 76.82 -20.94
C THR A 721 17.18 78.17 -20.44
N ALA A 722 17.04 78.48 -19.15
CA ALA A 722 17.62 79.66 -18.52
C ALA A 722 19.17 79.65 -18.60
N LYS A 723 19.80 78.49 -18.38
CA LYS A 723 21.25 78.32 -18.51
C LYS A 723 21.73 78.52 -19.95
N MET A 724 20.96 78.04 -20.94
CA MET A 724 21.27 78.23 -22.36
C MET A 724 21.02 79.67 -22.83
N ALA A 725 19.98 80.34 -22.33
CA ALA A 725 19.74 81.75 -22.57
C ALA A 725 20.88 82.61 -21.98
N LYS A 726 21.33 82.31 -20.76
CA LYS A 726 22.48 82.99 -20.14
C LYS A 726 23.77 82.79 -20.95
N LYS A 727 24.03 81.56 -21.42
CA LYS A 727 25.16 81.27 -22.33
C LYS A 727 25.03 81.98 -23.69
N GLY A 728 23.81 82.08 -24.23
CA GLY A 728 23.53 82.79 -25.49
C GLY A 728 23.74 84.30 -25.36
N VAL A 729 23.33 84.90 -24.25
CA VAL A 729 23.57 86.32 -23.93
C VAL A 729 25.06 86.58 -23.72
N GLN A 730 25.76 85.70 -23.00
CA GLN A 730 27.22 85.79 -22.84
C GLN A 730 27.95 85.65 -24.19
N ALA A 731 27.53 84.71 -25.04
CA ALA A 731 28.09 84.55 -26.39
C ALA A 731 27.78 85.75 -27.30
N ALA A 732 26.60 86.37 -27.18
CA ALA A 732 26.24 87.58 -27.90
C ALA A 732 27.02 88.80 -27.42
N ALA A 733 27.27 88.93 -26.11
CA ALA A 733 28.11 89.97 -25.53
C ALA A 733 29.59 89.81 -25.95
N SER A 734 30.09 88.57 -26.06
CA SER A 734 31.42 88.28 -26.61
C SER A 734 31.50 88.56 -28.12
N ALA A 735 30.43 88.28 -28.88
CA ALA A 735 30.37 88.53 -30.33
C ALA A 735 30.18 90.02 -30.69
N ALA A 736 29.58 90.83 -29.81
CA ALA A 736 29.42 92.26 -30.01
C ALA A 736 30.76 93.03 -30.00
N LYS A 737 31.83 92.45 -29.44
CA LYS A 737 33.19 93.00 -29.51
C LYS A 737 33.89 92.79 -30.86
N VAL A 738 33.37 91.96 -31.76
CA VAL A 738 34.04 91.55 -33.02
C VAL A 738 33.30 92.03 -34.28
N GLY A 739 32.52 93.10 -34.16
CA GLY A 739 31.97 93.80 -35.33
C GLY A 739 30.63 93.26 -35.86
N THR A 740 29.92 94.17 -36.51
CA THR A 740 28.45 94.24 -36.62
C THR A 740 27.75 93.14 -37.44
N LYS A 741 28.49 92.27 -38.14
CA LYS A 741 27.89 91.16 -38.91
C LYS A 741 27.53 89.94 -38.04
N GLY A 742 28.22 89.70 -36.93
CA GLY A 742 27.97 88.55 -36.05
C GLY A 742 26.70 88.69 -35.20
N ALA A 743 26.48 89.87 -34.62
CA ALA A 743 25.36 90.14 -33.72
C ALA A 743 23.98 90.03 -34.42
N LYS A 744 23.88 90.46 -35.67
CA LYS A 744 22.63 90.36 -36.46
C LYS A 744 22.25 88.90 -36.77
N LYS A 745 23.25 88.02 -36.95
CA LYS A 745 23.04 86.57 -37.15
C LYS A 745 22.62 85.88 -35.85
N ALA A 746 23.23 86.26 -34.72
CA ALA A 746 22.88 85.75 -33.40
C ALA A 746 21.45 86.15 -32.97
N LEU A 747 21.03 87.40 -33.24
CA LEU A 747 19.67 87.86 -32.92
C LEU A 747 18.60 87.14 -33.77
N ARG A 748 18.89 86.84 -35.05
CA ARG A 748 18.01 86.01 -35.90
C ARG A 748 17.87 84.57 -35.40
N GLN A 749 18.94 83.99 -34.84
CA GLN A 749 18.93 82.65 -34.24
C GLN A 749 18.11 82.62 -32.95
N LEU A 750 18.22 83.64 -32.10
CA LEU A 750 17.43 83.80 -30.88
C LEU A 750 15.92 83.95 -31.17
N ASN A 751 15.54 84.75 -32.16
CA ASN A 751 14.13 84.87 -32.56
C ASN A 751 13.58 83.57 -33.18
N LYS A 752 14.40 82.79 -33.90
CA LYS A 752 14.02 81.45 -34.37
C LYS A 752 13.79 80.48 -33.20
N ALA A 753 14.65 80.51 -32.18
CA ALA A 753 14.50 79.66 -31.00
C ALA A 753 13.27 80.03 -30.17
N ALA A 754 12.98 81.32 -29.99
CA ALA A 754 11.78 81.79 -29.29
C ALA A 754 10.48 81.37 -30.00
N ASN A 755 10.43 81.48 -31.33
CA ASN A 755 9.28 81.02 -32.12
C ASN A 755 9.12 79.48 -32.13
N ALA A 756 10.23 78.72 -32.09
CA ALA A 756 10.19 77.27 -31.95
C ALA A 756 9.65 76.84 -30.57
N ALA A 757 10.02 77.56 -29.50
CA ALA A 757 9.50 77.31 -28.16
C ALA A 757 7.99 77.60 -28.06
N LYS A 758 7.50 78.68 -28.69
CA LYS A 758 6.07 78.99 -28.75
C LYS A 758 5.26 77.91 -29.50
N LYS A 759 5.77 77.42 -30.64
CA LYS A 759 5.16 76.29 -31.38
C LYS A 759 5.19 74.97 -30.61
N ALA A 760 6.24 74.71 -29.83
CA ALA A 760 6.31 73.53 -28.99
C ALA A 760 5.28 73.57 -27.85
N ALA A 761 5.03 74.74 -27.27
CA ALA A 761 3.99 74.92 -26.24
C ALA A 761 2.57 74.72 -26.79
N GLU A 762 2.27 75.19 -28.00
CA GLU A 762 0.98 74.93 -28.67
C GLU A 762 0.81 73.45 -29.07
N ALA A 763 1.88 72.79 -29.53
CA ALA A 763 1.86 71.35 -29.84
C ALA A 763 1.59 70.48 -28.59
N MET A 764 2.08 70.89 -27.41
CA MET A 764 1.82 70.17 -26.16
C MET A 764 0.39 70.35 -25.66
N LYS A 765 -0.24 71.51 -25.88
CA LYS A 765 -1.66 71.74 -25.56
C LYS A 765 -2.59 70.85 -26.41
N ASN A 766 -2.24 70.62 -27.68
CA ASN A 766 -2.98 69.71 -28.56
C ASN A 766 -2.71 68.22 -28.25
N ALA A 767 -1.52 67.88 -27.74
CA ALA A 767 -1.19 66.51 -27.33
C ALA A 767 -1.95 66.05 -26.06
N ASP A 768 -2.24 66.97 -25.14
CA ASP A 768 -3.03 66.68 -23.93
C ASP A 768 -4.51 66.38 -24.27
N GLN A 769 -5.08 67.12 -25.24
CA GLN A 769 -6.42 66.86 -25.77
C GLN A 769 -6.49 65.55 -26.58
N ALA A 770 -5.44 65.19 -27.31
CA ALA A 770 -5.34 63.92 -28.03
C ALA A 770 -5.14 62.71 -27.08
N ALA A 771 -4.46 62.89 -25.94
CA ALA A 771 -4.29 61.85 -24.93
C ALA A 771 -5.62 61.54 -24.19
N GLN A 772 -6.46 62.54 -23.95
CA GLN A 772 -7.80 62.35 -23.37
C GLN A 772 -8.74 61.60 -24.34
N ALA A 773 -8.70 61.90 -25.64
CA ALA A 773 -9.47 61.16 -26.66
C ALA A 773 -8.99 59.70 -26.88
N ALA A 774 -7.68 59.43 -26.69
CA ALA A 774 -7.12 58.08 -26.80
C ALA A 774 -7.47 57.15 -25.62
N VAL A 775 -7.78 57.72 -24.45
CA VAL A 775 -8.28 56.97 -23.27
C VAL A 775 -9.72 56.50 -23.48
N GLU A 776 -10.54 57.24 -24.24
CA GLU A 776 -11.92 56.81 -24.56
C GLU A 776 -11.97 55.74 -25.66
N MET A 777 -11.07 55.78 -26.65
CA MET A 777 -11.02 54.75 -27.71
C MET A 777 -10.44 53.40 -27.24
N SER A 778 -9.66 53.38 -26.15
CA SER A 778 -9.04 52.14 -25.65
C SER A 778 -9.98 51.25 -24.83
N PHE A 779 -11.19 51.71 -24.50
CA PHE A 779 -12.25 50.88 -23.90
C PHE A 779 -12.99 49.98 -24.92
N ALA A 780 -12.94 50.29 -26.23
CA ALA A 780 -13.64 49.51 -27.26
C ALA A 780 -12.82 48.32 -27.83
N ALA A 781 -11.48 48.35 -27.73
CA ALA A 781 -10.60 47.36 -28.37
C ALA A 781 -10.25 46.12 -27.50
N VAL A 782 -10.70 46.04 -26.25
CA VAL A 782 -10.39 44.94 -25.31
C VAL A 782 -11.24 43.67 -25.55
N GLY A 783 -12.23 43.72 -26.45
CA GLY A 783 -13.12 42.59 -26.75
C GLY A 783 -12.49 41.44 -27.54
N GLY A 784 -11.51 41.72 -28.42
CA GLY A 784 -11.02 40.73 -29.40
C GLY A 784 -9.96 39.74 -28.89
N VAL A 785 -9.08 40.16 -27.98
CA VAL A 785 -7.95 39.33 -27.50
C VAL A 785 -8.38 38.33 -26.40
N LYS A 786 -9.50 38.59 -25.74
CA LYS A 786 -10.08 37.74 -24.69
C LYS A 786 -10.48 36.35 -25.20
N ASN A 787 -10.84 36.21 -26.48
CA ASN A 787 -11.33 34.95 -27.05
C ASN A 787 -10.20 33.98 -27.45
N VAL A 788 -9.05 34.49 -27.87
CA VAL A 788 -7.89 33.65 -28.26
C VAL A 788 -7.18 33.10 -27.02
N LEU A 789 -6.95 33.93 -25.99
CA LEU A 789 -6.38 33.48 -24.71
C LEU A 789 -7.31 32.51 -23.96
N ASN A 790 -8.64 32.70 -24.01
CA ASN A 790 -9.58 31.77 -23.39
C ASN A 790 -9.58 30.37 -24.02
N SER A 791 -9.25 30.23 -25.31
CA SER A 791 -9.26 28.94 -25.99
C SER A 791 -8.05 28.07 -25.61
N THR A 792 -6.86 28.67 -25.56
CA THR A 792 -5.61 27.99 -25.17
C THR A 792 -5.57 27.72 -23.66
N PHE A 793 -6.11 28.64 -22.85
CA PHE A 793 -6.20 28.45 -21.40
C PHE A 793 -7.28 27.43 -21.01
N LYS A 794 -8.41 27.34 -21.74
CA LYS A 794 -9.40 26.27 -21.56
C LYS A 794 -8.82 24.89 -21.86
N ALA A 795 -7.90 24.74 -22.81
CA ALA A 795 -7.26 23.46 -23.10
C ALA A 795 -6.36 23.00 -21.93
N VAL A 796 -5.58 23.91 -21.34
CA VAL A 796 -4.72 23.63 -20.18
C VAL A 796 -5.53 23.42 -18.90
N VAL A 797 -6.58 24.22 -18.68
CA VAL A 797 -7.50 24.08 -17.53
C VAL A 797 -8.35 22.82 -17.64
N ASN A 798 -8.79 22.40 -18.84
CA ASN A 798 -9.50 21.12 -19.01
C ASN A 798 -8.62 19.89 -18.73
N VAL A 799 -7.31 19.99 -18.93
CA VAL A 799 -6.34 18.93 -18.55
C VAL A 799 -6.15 18.91 -17.02
N ALA A 800 -6.09 20.08 -16.38
CA ALA A 800 -6.00 20.21 -14.92
C ALA A 800 -7.32 19.84 -14.19
N ASP A 801 -8.48 20.16 -14.76
CA ASP A 801 -9.81 19.83 -14.21
C ASP A 801 -10.16 18.35 -14.36
N LYS A 802 -9.67 17.67 -15.42
CA LYS A 802 -9.76 16.20 -15.53
C LYS A 802 -8.86 15.49 -14.51
N ALA A 803 -7.67 16.04 -14.23
CA ALA A 803 -6.81 15.55 -13.14
C ALA A 803 -7.42 15.82 -11.75
N SER A 804 -8.17 16.91 -11.58
CA SER A 804 -8.93 17.27 -10.36
C SER A 804 -10.16 16.38 -10.14
N CYS A 805 -10.89 16.01 -11.21
CA CYS A 805 -12.01 15.06 -11.14
C CYS A 805 -11.58 13.65 -10.69
N PHE A 806 -10.32 13.27 -10.92
CA PHE A 806 -9.75 12.01 -10.41
C PHE A 806 -9.67 11.96 -8.87
N PHE A 807 -9.73 13.12 -8.19
CA PHE A 807 -9.62 13.23 -6.74
C PHE A 807 -10.93 13.59 -6.01
N LYS A 808 -12.06 13.83 -6.70
CA LYS A 808 -13.35 14.17 -6.06
C LYS A 808 -14.54 13.45 -6.70
N SER A 809 -15.21 12.61 -5.92
CA SER A 809 -16.48 11.96 -6.25
C SER A 809 -17.61 12.99 -6.44
N CYS A 810 -18.45 12.78 -7.46
CA CYS A 810 -19.48 13.68 -7.96
C CYS A 810 -20.61 14.06 -6.97
N ASN A 811 -21.26 15.20 -7.27
CA ASN A 811 -22.32 15.88 -6.50
C ASN A 811 -23.54 15.00 -6.15
N LEU A 812 -23.88 15.01 -4.85
CA LEU A 812 -25.19 14.62 -4.27
C LEU A 812 -25.67 15.76 -3.36
N PRO A 813 -26.99 15.90 -3.11
CA PRO A 813 -27.56 17.02 -2.37
C PRO A 813 -27.03 17.13 -0.93
N HIS A 814 -26.60 18.34 -0.56
CA HIS A 814 -25.89 18.65 0.67
C HIS A 814 -26.87 18.73 1.86
N ILE A 815 -26.72 17.88 2.87
CA ILE A 815 -27.35 18.05 4.19
C ILE A 815 -26.23 18.41 5.18
N PRO A 816 -26.31 19.56 5.90
CA PRO A 816 -25.23 20.02 6.76
C PRO A 816 -25.24 19.26 8.09
N GLY A 817 -24.27 18.37 8.27
CA GLY A 817 -23.85 17.85 9.58
C GLY A 817 -22.33 18.00 9.71
N LYS A 818 -21.86 18.79 10.68
CA LYS A 818 -20.42 18.91 10.95
C LYS A 818 -19.97 17.70 11.76
N TRP A 819 -19.12 16.86 11.17
CA TRP A 819 -18.40 15.83 11.91
C TRP A 819 -17.29 16.49 12.73
N SER A 820 -17.29 16.31 14.05
CA SER A 820 -16.10 16.62 14.85
C SER A 820 -15.16 15.42 14.80
N ASN A 821 -13.86 15.69 14.65
CA ASN A 821 -12.81 14.69 14.71
C ASN A 821 -12.24 14.71 16.13
N PRO A 822 -12.75 13.91 17.08
CA PRO A 822 -11.98 13.66 18.29
C PRO A 822 -10.68 12.98 17.88
N GLU A 823 -9.52 13.44 18.35
CA GLU A 823 -8.22 12.82 18.08
C GLU A 823 -8.09 11.45 18.77
N ILE A 824 -8.95 10.50 18.42
CA ILE A 824 -8.85 9.10 18.83
C ILE A 824 -8.40 8.33 17.58
N PHE A 825 -7.08 8.32 17.35
CA PHE A 825 -6.46 7.51 16.32
C PHE A 825 -6.24 6.11 16.84
N THR A 826 -7.15 5.17 16.55
CA THR A 826 -6.94 3.79 16.96
C THR A 826 -7.41 2.85 15.86
N LYS A 827 -6.45 2.38 15.07
CA LYS A 827 -6.60 1.20 14.17
C LYS A 827 -7.06 -0.06 14.91
N ASP A 828 -7.15 0.03 16.22
CA ASP A 828 -7.45 -1.05 17.14
C ASP A 828 -8.90 -1.09 17.60
N ILE A 829 -9.77 -0.10 17.31
CA ILE A 829 -11.19 -0.25 17.68
C ILE A 829 -11.81 -1.40 16.86
N VAL A 830 -12.30 -2.43 17.55
CA VAL A 830 -12.97 -3.59 16.95
C VAL A 830 -14.49 -3.53 17.06
N ASP A 831 -14.99 -2.75 18.03
CA ASP A 831 -16.41 -2.52 18.24
C ASP A 831 -16.65 -1.23 19.04
N LEU A 832 -17.82 -0.61 18.87
CA LEU A 832 -18.21 0.58 19.63
C LEU A 832 -19.72 0.69 19.79
N SER A 833 -20.16 1.35 20.86
CA SER A 833 -21.57 1.61 21.16
C SER A 833 -21.74 2.98 21.83
N LEU A 834 -22.95 3.54 21.77
CA LEU A 834 -23.34 4.77 22.47
C LEU A 834 -24.41 4.46 23.50
N THR A 835 -24.16 4.79 24.77
CA THR A 835 -25.18 4.62 25.82
C THR A 835 -26.25 5.71 25.73
N TYR A 836 -27.32 5.55 26.52
CA TYR A 836 -28.41 6.52 26.65
C TYR A 836 -27.95 7.92 27.06
N GLU A 837 -26.92 8.02 27.91
CA GLU A 837 -26.32 9.28 28.36
C GLU A 837 -25.28 9.83 27.37
N ASN A 838 -25.14 9.21 26.19
CA ASN A 838 -24.10 9.47 25.21
C ASN A 838 -22.68 9.21 25.79
N ASP A 839 -22.51 8.17 26.61
CA ASP A 839 -21.17 7.64 26.86
C ASP A 839 -20.76 6.81 25.62
N LEU A 840 -19.58 7.08 25.07
CA LEU A 840 -18.99 6.26 24.00
C LEU A 840 -18.29 5.06 24.62
N LEU A 841 -18.79 3.86 24.34
CA LEU A 841 -18.17 2.61 24.68
C LEU A 841 -17.40 2.09 23.47
N TYR A 842 -16.20 1.54 23.68
CA TYR A 842 -15.45 0.88 22.60
C TYR A 842 -14.54 -0.20 23.13
N VAL A 843 -14.24 -1.18 22.27
CA VAL A 843 -13.31 -2.27 22.55
C VAL A 843 -12.12 -2.17 21.60
N LEU A 844 -10.92 -2.30 22.14
CA LEU A 844 -9.68 -2.37 21.37
C LEU A 844 -9.37 -3.81 20.95
N ARG A 845 -8.50 -3.98 19.95
CA ARG A 845 -8.12 -5.27 19.37
C ARG A 845 -7.48 -6.22 20.39
N ASP A 846 -6.81 -5.68 21.41
CA ASP A 846 -6.25 -6.41 22.55
C ASP A 846 -7.31 -6.90 23.58
N GLY A 847 -8.56 -6.50 23.37
CA GLY A 847 -9.72 -6.87 24.17
C GLY A 847 -9.94 -6.03 25.42
N ARG A 848 -9.25 -4.89 25.59
CA ARG A 848 -9.59 -3.88 26.58
C ARG A 848 -10.83 -3.09 26.15
N ALA A 849 -11.69 -2.76 27.11
CA ALA A 849 -12.89 -1.98 26.89
C ALA A 849 -12.76 -0.62 27.59
N PHE A 850 -13.19 0.43 26.90
CA PHE A 850 -13.11 1.79 27.38
C PHE A 850 -14.48 2.46 27.33
N ARG A 851 -14.64 3.43 28.22
CA ARG A 851 -15.77 4.34 28.28
C ARG A 851 -15.25 5.76 28.17
N HIS A 852 -15.86 6.54 27.29
CA HIS A 852 -15.60 7.95 27.15
C HIS A 852 -16.87 8.73 27.47
N ARG A 853 -16.82 9.56 28.52
CA ARG A 853 -17.97 10.39 28.89
C ARG A 853 -18.00 11.65 28.04
N MET A 854 -19.15 11.95 27.44
CA MET A 854 -19.37 13.21 26.76
C MET A 854 -19.98 14.20 27.73
N ASN A 855 -19.21 15.22 28.13
CA ASN A 855 -19.76 16.30 28.92
C ASN A 855 -20.58 17.24 28.04
N ARG A 856 -21.77 17.61 28.53
CA ARG A 856 -22.44 18.81 28.07
C ARG A 856 -21.76 20.01 28.73
N ASP A 857 -21.48 21.04 27.96
CA ASP A 857 -21.23 22.36 28.52
C ASP A 857 -22.53 22.95 29.11
N GLY A 858 -22.41 24.11 29.78
CA GLY A 858 -23.58 24.83 30.33
C GLY A 858 -24.65 25.17 29.27
N ASP A 859 -24.29 25.19 27.99
CA ASP A 859 -25.18 25.46 26.86
C ASP A 859 -25.85 24.17 26.30
N GLY A 860 -25.60 23.01 26.92
CA GLY A 860 -26.13 21.72 26.49
C GLY A 860 -25.44 21.11 25.26
N ARG A 861 -24.33 21.69 24.77
CA ARG A 861 -23.53 21.20 23.64
C ARG A 861 -22.45 20.23 24.13
N TYR A 862 -22.21 19.18 23.35
CA TYR A 862 -21.10 18.26 23.60
C TYR A 862 -19.80 18.83 23.02
N ARG A 863 -18.88 19.32 23.86
CA ARG A 863 -17.62 19.93 23.40
C ARG A 863 -16.35 19.18 23.77
N LYS A 864 -16.34 18.45 24.89
CA LYS A 864 -15.16 17.72 25.35
C LYS A 864 -15.51 16.35 25.91
N PHE A 865 -14.62 15.44 25.54
CA PHE A 865 -14.54 14.06 25.92
C PHE A 865 -13.74 14.02 27.23
N GLN A 866 -14.35 13.57 28.34
CA GLN A 866 -13.61 13.33 29.59
C GLN A 866 -12.80 12.05 29.45
N GLY A 867 -11.50 12.12 29.76
CA GLY A 867 -10.51 11.06 29.56
C GLY A 867 -11.05 9.63 29.61
N ALA A 868 -10.62 8.80 28.66
CA ALA A 868 -11.13 7.44 28.53
C ALA A 868 -10.87 6.63 29.80
N GLN A 869 -11.94 6.08 30.38
CA GLN A 869 -11.89 5.20 31.53
C GLN A 869 -11.94 3.75 31.06
N GLU A 870 -10.92 2.95 31.40
CA GLU A 870 -10.97 1.51 31.16
C GLU A 870 -12.03 0.85 32.05
N ILE A 871 -12.91 0.05 31.44
CA ILE A 871 -13.85 -0.82 32.17
C ILE A 871 -13.11 -2.11 32.49
N LYS A 872 -12.77 -2.31 33.77
CA LYS A 872 -12.05 -3.50 34.23
C LYS A 872 -12.76 -4.77 33.76
N ARG A 873 -12.01 -5.66 33.10
CA ARG A 873 -12.48 -6.97 32.61
C ARG A 873 -11.88 -8.11 33.44
N PRO A 874 -12.54 -9.27 33.53
CA PRO A 874 -11.95 -10.45 34.17
C PRO A 874 -10.63 -10.84 33.49
N LYS A 875 -9.65 -11.32 34.28
CA LYS A 875 -8.34 -11.75 33.75
C LYS A 875 -8.53 -12.82 32.68
N GLY A 876 -7.95 -12.59 31.50
CA GLY A 876 -8.06 -13.49 30.33
C GLY A 876 -9.32 -13.31 29.46
N ALA A 877 -10.24 -12.41 29.81
CA ALA A 877 -11.41 -12.11 28.97
C ALA A 877 -11.04 -11.09 27.88
N ALA A 878 -10.60 -11.54 26.70
CA ALA A 878 -10.36 -10.64 25.56
C ALA A 878 -11.69 -10.24 24.90
N LEU A 879 -12.21 -9.06 25.25
CA LEU A 879 -13.48 -8.55 24.73
C LEU A 879 -13.38 -8.29 23.21
N PHE A 880 -14.49 -8.40 22.50
CA PHE A 880 -14.54 -8.08 21.06
C PHE A 880 -15.88 -7.48 20.58
N ARG A 881 -16.93 -7.54 21.40
CA ARG A 881 -18.20 -6.81 21.21
C ARG A 881 -18.58 -6.08 22.47
N ILE A 882 -19.22 -4.92 22.33
CA ILE A 882 -19.73 -4.12 23.44
C ILE A 882 -21.01 -3.38 23.04
N ASP A 883 -21.97 -3.33 23.94
CA ASP A 883 -23.14 -2.46 23.81
C ASP A 883 -23.49 -1.76 25.13
N GLY A 884 -24.06 -0.57 25.02
CA GLY A 884 -24.47 0.25 26.15
C GLY A 884 -25.88 -0.10 26.60
N VAL A 885 -26.09 -0.25 27.91
CA VAL A 885 -27.44 -0.46 28.44
C VAL A 885 -28.23 0.84 28.31
N ILE A 886 -29.37 0.77 27.62
CA ILE A 886 -30.22 1.93 27.35
C ILE A 886 -31.10 2.22 28.58
N GLY A 887 -30.50 2.80 29.61
CA GLY A 887 -31.15 3.01 30.90
C GLY A 887 -32.51 3.72 30.88
N SER A 888 -33.52 3.10 31.48
CA SER A 888 -34.54 3.80 32.27
C SER A 888 -34.95 2.94 33.45
N GLY A 889 -34.23 3.06 34.57
CA GLY A 889 -34.45 2.27 35.79
C GLY A 889 -33.15 1.95 36.53
N GLN A 890 -33.07 0.76 37.10
CA GLN A 890 -32.03 0.26 38.02
C GLN A 890 -30.59 0.22 37.43
N TYR A 891 -30.42 0.23 36.11
CA TYR A 891 -29.12 0.14 35.43
C TYR A 891 -28.93 1.27 34.39
N PRO A 892 -28.85 2.55 34.83
CA PRO A 892 -28.94 3.68 33.91
C PRO A 892 -27.75 3.82 32.94
N THR A 893 -26.59 3.23 33.27
CA THR A 893 -25.31 3.43 32.57
C THR A 893 -24.45 2.17 32.48
N GLY A 894 -25.09 0.99 32.46
CA GLY A 894 -24.42 -0.29 32.33
C GLY A 894 -23.83 -0.54 30.93
N ALA A 895 -23.13 -1.66 30.78
CA ALA A 895 -22.64 -2.15 29.50
C ALA A 895 -22.73 -3.68 29.45
N VAL A 896 -22.99 -4.22 28.27
CA VAL A 896 -22.87 -5.65 27.94
C VAL A 896 -21.68 -5.84 27.00
N ALA A 897 -20.97 -6.95 27.11
CA ALA A 897 -19.85 -7.25 26.23
C ALA A 897 -19.70 -8.74 25.98
N LEU A 898 -19.05 -9.10 24.87
CA LEU A 898 -18.65 -10.47 24.57
C LEU A 898 -17.13 -10.60 24.52
N ASP A 899 -16.59 -11.71 25.00
CA ASP A 899 -15.20 -12.10 24.70
C ASP A 899 -15.08 -12.94 23.44
N ARG A 900 -13.86 -13.14 22.92
CA ARG A 900 -13.61 -13.91 21.69
C ARG A 900 -14.13 -15.36 21.71
N ASN A 901 -14.50 -15.91 22.87
CA ASN A 901 -15.11 -17.23 23.01
C ASN A 901 -16.65 -17.16 23.02
N GLY A 902 -17.23 -15.96 22.89
CA GLY A 902 -18.65 -15.68 22.90
C GLY A 902 -19.27 -15.59 24.29
N ARG A 903 -18.48 -15.56 25.38
CA ARG A 903 -19.04 -15.46 26.74
C ARG A 903 -19.58 -14.06 26.98
N VAL A 904 -20.77 -13.98 27.59
CA VAL A 904 -21.46 -12.72 27.90
C VAL A 904 -20.95 -12.15 29.22
N TYR A 905 -20.61 -10.87 29.22
CA TYR A 905 -20.24 -10.10 30.40
C TYR A 905 -21.16 -8.91 30.56
N PHE A 906 -21.42 -8.53 31.81
CA PHE A 906 -22.27 -7.40 32.16
C PHE A 906 -21.56 -6.51 33.19
N SER A 907 -21.66 -5.21 32.98
CA SER A 907 -21.30 -4.17 33.93
C SER A 907 -22.59 -3.43 34.29
N SER A 908 -23.02 -3.56 35.54
CA SER A 908 -24.34 -3.08 35.99
C SER A 908 -24.46 -1.57 36.04
N SER A 909 -23.36 -0.85 36.24
CA SER A 909 -23.37 0.61 36.33
C SER A 909 -22.02 1.20 35.95
N ARG A 910 -21.97 2.53 35.82
CA ARG A 910 -20.75 3.28 35.55
C ARG A 910 -19.64 2.91 36.54
N GLY A 911 -18.48 2.54 36.01
CA GLY A 911 -17.28 2.21 36.78
C GLY A 911 -17.22 0.80 37.35
N GLN A 912 -18.31 0.01 37.27
CA GLN A 912 -18.28 -1.37 37.74
C GLN A 912 -17.54 -2.28 36.76
N PRO A 913 -16.71 -3.24 37.24
CA PRO A 913 -16.05 -4.20 36.38
C PRO A 913 -17.06 -5.08 35.66
N PHE A 914 -16.67 -5.61 34.50
CA PHE A 914 -17.41 -6.66 33.82
C PHE A 914 -17.43 -7.92 34.68
N LYS A 915 -18.62 -8.45 34.94
CA LYS A 915 -18.85 -9.75 35.58
C LYS A 915 -19.42 -10.73 34.54
N PRO A 916 -18.96 -11.98 34.48
CA PRO A 916 -19.49 -12.96 33.54
C PRO A 916 -20.95 -13.28 33.90
N ALA A 917 -21.81 -13.40 32.89
CA ALA A 917 -23.12 -14.02 33.07
C ALA A 917 -22.92 -15.52 33.41
N GLN A 918 -23.72 -16.03 34.35
CA GLN A 918 -23.73 -17.45 34.67
C GLN A 918 -24.47 -18.22 33.57
N GLY A 919 -23.89 -19.34 33.14
CA GLY A 919 -24.39 -20.18 32.04
C GLY A 919 -23.36 -20.46 30.95
N THR A 920 -23.59 -21.49 30.15
CA THR A 920 -22.68 -21.94 29.08
C THR A 920 -22.97 -21.30 27.72
N MET A 921 -23.82 -20.28 27.69
CA MET A 921 -24.26 -19.67 26.43
C MET A 921 -23.12 -18.90 25.77
N ARG A 922 -23.00 -19.09 24.45
CA ARG A 922 -22.05 -18.37 23.61
C ARG A 922 -22.80 -17.55 22.58
N ALA A 923 -22.44 -16.28 22.45
CA ALA A 923 -23.00 -15.33 21.49
C ALA A 923 -21.93 -14.86 20.51
N MET A 924 -22.36 -14.47 19.31
CA MET A 924 -21.52 -13.80 18.31
C MET A 924 -21.71 -12.28 18.30
N ASP A 925 -22.84 -11.83 18.84
CA ASP A 925 -23.24 -10.43 18.95
C ASP A 925 -24.14 -10.22 20.17
N VAL A 926 -24.11 -9.02 20.74
CA VAL A 926 -24.87 -8.67 21.94
C VAL A 926 -25.37 -7.24 21.83
N SER A 927 -26.57 -6.99 22.32
CA SER A 927 -27.12 -5.65 22.50
C SER A 927 -27.99 -5.57 23.76
N ALA A 928 -28.22 -4.39 24.32
CA ALA A 928 -29.03 -4.18 25.51
C ALA A 928 -30.13 -3.13 25.29
N SER A 929 -31.38 -3.51 25.54
CA SER A 929 -32.51 -2.57 25.66
C SER A 929 -32.58 -1.98 27.07
N ALA A 930 -33.66 -1.24 27.38
CA ALA A 930 -33.88 -0.75 28.74
C ALA A 930 -34.17 -1.85 29.77
N THR A 931 -34.69 -2.99 29.32
CA THR A 931 -35.19 -4.05 30.21
C THR A 931 -34.61 -5.43 29.90
N HIS A 932 -33.98 -5.63 28.74
CA HIS A 932 -33.48 -6.94 28.32
C HIS A 932 -32.09 -6.85 27.66
N ILE A 933 -31.34 -7.94 27.77
CA ILE A 933 -30.19 -8.22 26.91
C ILE A 933 -30.68 -9.06 25.74
N TRP A 934 -30.17 -8.75 24.56
CA TRP A 934 -30.36 -9.48 23.32
C TRP A 934 -29.03 -10.06 22.86
N ILE A 935 -29.06 -11.28 22.34
CA ILE A 935 -27.88 -11.91 21.74
C ILE A 935 -28.25 -12.58 20.42
N ALA A 936 -27.26 -12.64 19.53
CA ALA A 936 -27.22 -13.63 18.46
C ALA A 936 -26.35 -14.80 18.92
N ARG A 937 -26.92 -16.01 19.04
CA ARG A 937 -26.19 -17.19 19.53
C ARG A 937 -25.04 -17.59 18.59
N ALA A 938 -23.98 -18.22 19.10
CA ALA A 938 -22.83 -18.67 18.31
C ALA A 938 -22.97 -20.11 17.76
N ASP A 939 -24.17 -20.52 17.34
CA ASP A 939 -24.51 -21.90 16.96
C ASP A 939 -24.36 -22.22 15.46
N GLY A 940 -23.88 -21.29 14.63
CA GLY A 940 -23.56 -21.60 13.23
C GLY A 940 -22.98 -20.45 12.40
N PRO A 941 -22.39 -20.75 11.22
CA PRO A 941 -21.75 -19.77 10.34
C PRO A 941 -22.72 -18.84 9.56
N LYS A 942 -24.04 -19.01 9.72
CA LYS A 942 -25.07 -18.25 9.00
C LYS A 942 -25.78 -17.21 9.88
N GLY A 943 -25.19 -16.89 11.03
CA GLY A 943 -25.91 -16.28 12.14
C GLY A 943 -26.49 -17.35 13.06
N GLY A 944 -26.83 -16.95 14.27
CA GLY A 944 -27.42 -17.84 15.25
C GLY A 944 -28.77 -17.39 15.75
N MET A 945 -29.41 -18.26 16.52
CA MET A 945 -30.73 -18.00 17.10
C MET A 945 -30.71 -16.71 17.93
N ILE A 946 -31.67 -15.84 17.70
CA ILE A 946 -31.85 -14.62 18.50
C ILE A 946 -32.46 -15.02 19.83
N MET A 947 -31.84 -14.59 20.92
CA MET A 947 -32.32 -14.85 22.27
C MET A 947 -32.31 -13.56 23.06
N ARG A 948 -33.15 -13.49 24.08
CA ARG A 948 -33.18 -12.36 25.00
C ARG A 948 -33.35 -12.83 26.44
N ALA A 949 -32.92 -12.02 27.39
CA ALA A 949 -33.16 -12.27 28.81
C ALA A 949 -33.40 -10.94 29.54
N PRO A 950 -34.29 -10.90 30.54
CA PRO A 950 -34.46 -9.72 31.39
C PRO A 950 -33.15 -9.31 32.08
N LEU A 951 -32.85 -8.01 32.10
CA LEU A 951 -31.61 -7.46 32.67
C LEU A 951 -31.53 -7.64 34.20
N ASP A 952 -32.66 -7.63 34.88
CA ASP A 952 -32.82 -7.81 36.33
C ASP A 952 -32.50 -9.24 36.80
N GLN A 953 -32.40 -10.20 35.88
CA GLN A 953 -31.99 -11.58 36.18
C GLN A 953 -30.47 -11.78 36.25
N PHE A 954 -29.65 -10.74 36.03
CA PHE A 954 -28.19 -10.87 36.14
C PHE A 954 -27.77 -11.33 37.56
N PRO A 955 -26.85 -12.32 37.72
CA PRO A 955 -26.04 -12.96 36.68
C PRO A 955 -26.67 -14.18 35.99
N ASN A 956 -27.85 -14.64 36.44
CA ASN A 956 -28.50 -15.87 36.01
C ASN A 956 -29.62 -15.60 35.00
N PHE A 957 -29.24 -15.33 33.75
CA PHE A 957 -30.20 -15.06 32.69
C PHE A 957 -31.03 -16.30 32.31
N SER A 958 -32.36 -16.17 32.38
CA SER A 958 -33.31 -17.11 31.79
C SER A 958 -33.59 -16.68 30.35
N TRP A 959 -32.92 -17.33 29.40
CA TRP A 959 -32.96 -16.92 28.00
C TRP A 959 -34.22 -17.40 27.29
N GLU A 960 -34.96 -16.45 26.73
CA GLU A 960 -36.10 -16.67 25.83
C GLU A 960 -35.61 -16.71 24.39
N THR A 961 -36.00 -17.73 23.63
CA THR A 961 -35.71 -17.83 22.20
C THR A 961 -36.71 -17.00 21.38
N SER A 962 -36.20 -16.27 20.41
CA SER A 962 -36.98 -15.64 19.34
C SER A 962 -36.88 -16.50 18.07
N ASN A 963 -37.93 -16.53 17.24
CA ASN A 963 -37.93 -17.27 15.95
C ASN A 963 -36.99 -16.69 14.87
N GLY A 964 -36.09 -15.77 15.24
CA GLY A 964 -35.11 -15.15 14.35
C GLY A 964 -33.77 -15.85 14.38
N VAL A 965 -33.06 -15.82 13.25
CA VAL A 965 -31.63 -16.16 13.16
C VAL A 965 -30.92 -14.94 12.61
N GLY A 966 -29.90 -14.43 13.30
CA GLY A 966 -29.18 -13.22 12.90
C GLY A 966 -27.69 -13.28 13.18
N LEU A 967 -26.93 -12.44 12.48
CA LEU A 967 -25.49 -12.20 12.68
C LEU A 967 -25.25 -10.99 13.59
N ARG A 968 -26.05 -9.94 13.42
CA ARG A 968 -26.08 -8.76 14.28
C ARG A 968 -27.42 -8.58 14.93
N VAL A 969 -27.42 -8.04 16.13
CA VAL A 969 -28.62 -7.60 16.85
C VAL A 969 -28.35 -6.25 17.49
N ASP A 970 -29.23 -5.27 17.27
CA ASP A 970 -29.24 -4.04 18.06
C ASP A 970 -30.66 -3.75 18.56
N ALA A 971 -30.77 -3.43 19.84
CA ALA A 971 -32.01 -3.31 20.57
C ALA A 971 -32.35 -1.85 20.85
N THR A 972 -33.59 -1.49 20.59
CA THR A 972 -34.15 -0.18 20.91
C THR A 972 -34.54 -0.12 22.39
N ARG A 973 -34.78 1.10 22.87
CA ARG A 973 -35.18 1.34 24.27
C ARG A 973 -36.45 0.60 24.67
N ASP A 974 -37.43 0.54 23.78
CA ASP A 974 -38.73 -0.09 23.99
C ASP A 974 -38.71 -1.61 23.81
N ASN A 975 -37.52 -2.22 23.91
CA ASN A 975 -37.32 -3.65 23.87
C ASN A 975 -37.75 -4.30 22.55
N ARG A 976 -37.66 -3.56 21.45
CA ARG A 976 -37.63 -4.13 20.10
C ARG A 976 -36.17 -4.35 19.72
N ALA A 977 -35.89 -5.36 18.91
CA ALA A 977 -34.55 -5.61 18.41
C ALA A 977 -34.58 -5.66 16.89
N TRP A 978 -33.57 -5.10 16.24
CA TRP A 978 -33.36 -5.16 14.81
C TRP A 978 -32.19 -6.08 14.53
N ILE A 979 -32.32 -6.92 13.51
CA ILE A 979 -31.28 -7.92 13.20
C ILE A 979 -30.79 -7.81 11.76
N LEU A 980 -29.50 -8.07 11.56
CA LEU A 980 -28.96 -8.38 10.24
C LEU A 980 -28.88 -9.89 10.10
N ALA A 981 -29.61 -10.44 9.14
CA ALA A 981 -29.70 -11.87 8.91
C ALA A 981 -29.54 -12.22 7.43
N HIS A 982 -29.07 -13.43 7.14
CA HIS A 982 -28.93 -13.90 5.77
C HIS A 982 -30.32 -13.97 5.11
N ASP A 983 -30.53 -13.29 3.98
CA ASP A 983 -31.76 -13.45 3.22
C ASP A 983 -31.76 -14.81 2.50
N PRO A 984 -32.57 -15.81 2.90
CA PRO A 984 -32.58 -17.11 2.24
C PRO A 984 -33.05 -17.04 0.79
N LYS A 985 -33.74 -15.96 0.40
CA LYS A 985 -34.21 -15.74 -0.98
C LYS A 985 -33.20 -14.99 -1.85
N SER A 986 -32.16 -14.38 -1.26
CA SER A 986 -31.17 -13.66 -2.04
C SER A 986 -30.13 -14.61 -2.65
N PRO A 987 -29.92 -14.60 -3.99
CA PRO A 987 -28.89 -15.41 -4.64
C PRO A 987 -27.46 -14.91 -4.32
N ILE A 988 -27.34 -13.66 -3.87
CA ILE A 988 -26.11 -13.04 -3.42
C ILE A 988 -26.15 -13.13 -1.89
N LYS A 989 -25.11 -13.68 -1.25
CA LYS A 989 -25.00 -13.82 0.23
C LYS A 989 -24.95 -12.46 0.94
N GLN A 990 -26.03 -11.70 0.86
CA GLN A 990 -26.20 -10.38 1.45
C GLN A 990 -26.99 -10.51 2.75
N TRP A 991 -26.58 -9.75 3.74
CA TRP A 991 -27.28 -9.66 5.02
C TRP A 991 -28.35 -8.60 4.90
N ARG A 992 -29.59 -8.98 5.16
CA ARG A 992 -30.77 -8.14 5.08
C ARG A 992 -31.18 -7.71 6.48
N VAL A 993 -31.70 -6.50 6.61
CA VAL A 993 -32.28 -5.99 7.85
C VAL A 993 -33.63 -6.65 8.10
N TRP A 994 -33.92 -7.06 9.33
CA TRP A 994 -35.23 -7.57 9.75
C TRP A 994 -35.76 -6.80 10.96
N GLU A 995 -37.05 -6.48 10.89
CA GLU A 995 -37.82 -5.75 11.90
C GLU A 995 -38.78 -6.70 12.63
N PRO A 996 -39.00 -6.56 13.94
CA PRO A 996 -40.03 -7.30 14.66
C PRO A 996 -41.43 -6.70 14.38
N LYS A 997 -42.40 -7.50 13.91
CA LYS A 997 -43.72 -7.01 13.46
C LYS A 997 -44.69 -6.56 14.56
N SER A 998 -44.69 -7.24 15.70
CA SER A 998 -45.65 -6.96 16.79
C SER A 998 -45.29 -7.65 18.09
N HIS A 999 -44.48 -8.72 18.01
CA HIS A 999 -43.77 -9.33 19.13
C HIS A 999 -42.43 -9.84 18.60
N TYR A 1000 -41.46 -10.00 19.50
CA TYR A 1000 -40.10 -10.47 19.21
C TYR A 1000 -40.01 -11.85 18.55
N ASN A 1001 -41.14 -12.55 18.35
CA ASN A 1001 -41.22 -13.84 17.68
C ASN A 1001 -41.54 -13.78 16.19
N ASN A 1002 -41.82 -12.59 15.63
CA ASN A 1002 -42.18 -12.45 14.20
C ASN A 1002 -41.33 -11.37 13.52
N TRP A 1003 -40.54 -11.79 12.53
CA TRP A 1003 -39.60 -10.92 11.82
C TRP A 1003 -40.07 -10.61 10.40
N ALA A 1004 -40.02 -9.33 10.01
CA ALA A 1004 -40.29 -8.83 8.68
C ALA A 1004 -38.98 -8.40 7.99
N PRO A 1005 -38.69 -8.88 6.77
CA PRO A 1005 -37.52 -8.43 6.05
C PRO A 1005 -37.72 -7.01 5.51
N GLN A 1006 -36.77 -6.12 5.75
CA GLN A 1006 -36.74 -4.76 5.21
C GLN A 1006 -35.96 -4.69 3.90
N GLN A 1007 -36.23 -3.70 3.05
CA GLN A 1007 -35.50 -3.47 1.79
C GLN A 1007 -34.13 -2.78 2.02
N ALA A 1008 -33.33 -3.30 2.95
CA ALA A 1008 -31.96 -2.86 3.16
C ALA A 1008 -31.02 -4.00 3.46
N TRP A 1009 -29.76 -3.74 3.11
CA TRP A 1009 -28.65 -4.64 3.33
C TRP A 1009 -27.51 -3.89 4.00
N GLY A 1010 -26.80 -4.55 4.92
CA GLY A 1010 -25.73 -3.95 5.70
C GLY A 1010 -24.75 -4.98 6.27
N VAL A 1011 -23.69 -4.52 6.91
CA VAL A 1011 -22.76 -5.35 7.72
C VAL A 1011 -22.80 -5.01 9.20
N GLU A 1012 -23.17 -3.77 9.50
CA GLU A 1012 -23.34 -3.28 10.85
C GLU A 1012 -24.67 -2.55 10.89
N ILE A 1013 -25.39 -2.71 12.01
CA ILE A 1013 -26.68 -2.08 12.26
C ILE A 1013 -26.62 -1.47 13.64
N THR A 1014 -27.20 -0.27 13.78
CA THR A 1014 -27.44 0.30 15.10
C THR A 1014 -28.75 1.07 15.13
N THR A 1015 -29.38 1.16 16.30
CA THR A 1015 -30.67 1.80 16.52
C THR A 1015 -30.54 2.94 17.52
N SER A 1016 -31.17 4.09 17.24
CA SER A 1016 -31.26 5.14 18.25
C SER A 1016 -32.33 4.80 19.28
N SER A 1017 -32.08 5.22 20.52
CA SER A 1017 -32.97 4.97 21.66
C SER A 1017 -34.11 5.99 21.81
N ASP A 1018 -34.53 6.66 20.73
CA ASP A 1018 -35.65 7.59 20.71
C ASP A 1018 -37.01 6.85 20.63
N LYS A 1019 -38.11 7.58 20.86
CA LYS A 1019 -39.48 7.00 20.77
C LYS A 1019 -39.77 6.45 19.37
N THR A 1020 -39.15 7.03 18.36
CA THR A 1020 -39.22 6.64 16.94
C THR A 1020 -37.82 6.20 16.50
N PRO A 1021 -37.42 4.94 16.78
CA PRO A 1021 -36.05 4.48 16.56
C PRO A 1021 -35.59 4.75 15.14
N LYS A 1022 -34.53 5.54 14.99
CA LYS A 1022 -33.79 5.69 13.74
C LYS A 1022 -32.84 4.52 13.62
N ILE A 1023 -32.80 3.92 12.44
CA ILE A 1023 -32.00 2.72 12.20
C ILE A 1023 -30.89 3.12 11.25
N TRP A 1024 -29.68 2.93 11.71
CA TRP A 1024 -28.49 3.20 10.94
C TRP A 1024 -27.88 1.88 10.50
N LEU A 1025 -27.39 1.85 9.27
CA LEU A 1025 -26.66 0.72 8.75
C LEU A 1025 -25.49 1.18 7.90
N THR A 1026 -24.43 0.40 7.88
CA THR A 1026 -23.34 0.55 6.92
C THR A 1026 -23.31 -0.66 5.99
N GLN A 1027 -23.04 -0.43 4.70
CA GLN A 1027 -22.94 -1.50 3.71
C GLN A 1027 -21.53 -2.12 3.66
N MET A 1028 -21.39 -3.26 2.98
CA MET A 1028 -20.06 -3.66 2.49
C MET A 1028 -19.68 -2.72 1.36
N ALA A 1029 -18.80 -1.75 1.61
CA ALA A 1029 -18.00 -1.19 0.53
C ALA A 1029 -16.51 -1.35 0.83
N SER A 1030 -15.71 -0.88 -0.12
CA SER A 1030 -14.24 -0.81 -0.14
C SER A 1030 -13.54 -0.60 1.22
N LYS A 1031 -12.20 -0.68 1.24
CA LYS A 1031 -11.31 -0.45 2.41
C LYS A 1031 -11.61 0.82 3.25
N TYR A 1032 -12.47 1.71 2.79
CA TYR A 1032 -12.85 2.98 3.43
C TYR A 1032 -14.05 2.86 4.38
N GLY A 1033 -14.77 1.73 4.39
CA GLY A 1033 -16.08 1.60 5.03
C GLY A 1033 -17.22 1.82 4.05
N GLY A 1034 -18.38 1.21 4.30
CA GLY A 1034 -19.54 1.33 3.43
C GLY A 1034 -20.29 2.64 3.57
N PRO A 1035 -21.09 3.03 2.56
CA PRO A 1035 -22.01 4.14 2.70
C PRO A 1035 -22.92 3.91 3.91
N LEU A 1036 -23.14 4.97 4.66
CA LEU A 1036 -24.02 5.01 5.80
C LEU A 1036 -25.46 5.27 5.31
N PHE A 1037 -26.42 4.54 5.86
CA PHE A 1037 -27.84 4.77 5.58
C PHE A 1037 -28.61 4.93 6.87
N ASN A 1038 -29.65 5.77 6.82
CA ASN A 1038 -30.61 5.96 7.90
C ASN A 1038 -32.01 5.57 7.40
N TRP A 1039 -32.74 4.80 8.18
CA TRP A 1039 -34.15 4.53 7.95
C TRP A 1039 -35.02 5.64 8.55
N THR A 1040 -35.87 6.26 7.73
CA THR A 1040 -36.69 7.40 8.14
C THR A 1040 -38.10 7.02 8.61
N GLY A 1041 -38.42 5.73 8.70
CA GLY A 1041 -39.73 5.22 9.14
C GLY A 1041 -40.86 5.36 8.11
N ASN A 1042 -40.68 6.08 7.01
CA ASN A 1042 -41.74 6.37 6.03
C ASN A 1042 -41.48 5.64 4.69
N GLY A 1043 -42.18 4.53 4.45
CA GLY A 1043 -42.25 3.87 3.14
C GLY A 1043 -41.00 3.11 2.66
N SER A 1044 -40.29 2.41 3.57
CA SER A 1044 -39.15 1.53 3.24
C SER A 1044 -37.92 2.22 2.61
N LYS A 1045 -37.85 3.56 2.62
CA LYS A 1045 -36.72 4.28 2.03
C LYS A 1045 -35.60 4.48 3.05
N TYR A 1046 -34.41 4.01 2.67
CA TYR A 1046 -33.17 4.30 3.37
C TYR A 1046 -32.51 5.53 2.74
N GLN A 1047 -32.23 6.55 3.55
CA GLN A 1047 -31.53 7.75 3.09
C GLN A 1047 -30.02 7.54 3.26
N GLN A 1048 -29.26 7.69 2.19
CA GLN A 1048 -27.80 7.64 2.26
C GLN A 1048 -27.26 8.93 2.89
N PHE A 1049 -26.34 8.79 3.85
CA PHE A 1049 -25.62 9.89 4.48
C PHE A 1049 -24.20 10.02 3.91
N HIS A 1050 -23.68 11.25 3.89
CA HIS A 1050 -22.29 11.49 3.53
C HIS A 1050 -21.36 10.94 4.61
N GLY A 1051 -20.58 9.93 4.24
CA GLY A 1051 -19.64 9.26 5.12
C GLY A 1051 -19.57 7.77 4.80
N GLY A 1052 -18.52 7.12 5.30
CA GLY A 1052 -18.40 5.68 5.23
C GLY A 1052 -17.80 5.11 6.51
N GLY A 1053 -18.45 4.09 7.05
CA GLY A 1053 -18.12 3.47 8.31
C GLY A 1053 -17.93 1.95 8.18
N THR A 1054 -17.04 1.39 8.98
CA THR A 1054 -16.96 -0.06 9.24
C THR A 1054 -17.66 -0.44 10.54
N LEU A 1055 -17.69 0.48 11.51
CA LEU A 1055 -18.42 0.36 12.77
C LEU A 1055 -19.28 1.60 12.94
N ILE A 1056 -20.48 1.45 13.49
CA ILE A 1056 -21.42 2.54 13.74
C ILE A 1056 -22.12 2.30 15.08
N ALA A 1057 -22.45 3.37 15.78
CA ALA A 1057 -23.32 3.35 16.96
C ALA A 1057 -24.20 4.59 16.98
N ALA A 1058 -25.46 4.44 17.37
CA ALA A 1058 -26.42 5.54 17.50
C ALA A 1058 -26.86 5.73 18.95
N GLY A 1059 -26.81 6.97 19.43
CA GLY A 1059 -27.30 7.39 20.73
C GLY A 1059 -28.69 8.02 20.66
N ARG A 1060 -29.26 8.34 21.83
CA ARG A 1060 -30.65 8.84 22.00
C ARG A 1060 -31.00 10.09 21.18
N ASN A 1061 -30.07 11.04 21.06
CA ASN A 1061 -30.36 12.37 20.53
C ASN A 1061 -29.98 12.49 19.04
N GLY A 1062 -29.91 11.36 18.34
CA GLY A 1062 -29.32 11.30 17.01
C GLY A 1062 -27.82 11.55 17.00
N THR A 1063 -27.17 11.49 18.17
CA THR A 1063 -25.71 11.38 18.26
C THR A 1063 -25.32 10.09 17.58
N MET A 1064 -24.28 10.12 16.77
CA MET A 1064 -23.78 8.94 16.08
C MET A 1064 -22.26 8.90 16.17
N ALA A 1065 -21.73 7.74 16.51
CA ALA A 1065 -20.31 7.45 16.42
C ALA A 1065 -20.06 6.50 15.25
N MET A 1066 -18.98 6.71 14.50
CA MET A 1066 -18.57 5.76 13.46
C MET A 1066 -17.06 5.61 13.44
N VAL A 1067 -16.58 4.43 13.05
CA VAL A 1067 -15.16 4.20 12.74
C VAL A 1067 -15.06 3.84 11.27
N ASN A 1068 -14.30 4.61 10.49
CA ASN A 1068 -14.08 4.31 9.07
C ASN A 1068 -13.05 3.18 8.88
N GLY A 1069 -12.86 2.72 7.64
CA GLY A 1069 -11.91 1.64 7.35
C GLY A 1069 -10.43 1.97 7.55
N TYR A 1070 -10.09 3.20 7.97
CA TYR A 1070 -8.76 3.59 8.43
C TYR A 1070 -8.58 3.52 9.95
N GLY A 1071 -9.62 3.13 10.71
CA GLY A 1071 -9.60 3.17 12.16
C GLY A 1071 -9.71 4.57 12.75
N ARG A 1072 -10.26 5.54 11.98
CA ARG A 1072 -10.56 6.88 12.52
C ARG A 1072 -11.98 6.89 13.06
N ALA A 1073 -12.12 7.25 14.33
CA ALA A 1073 -13.40 7.46 14.98
C ALA A 1073 -13.93 8.88 14.67
N TYR A 1074 -15.22 8.96 14.36
CA TYR A 1074 -15.93 10.22 14.12
C TYR A 1074 -17.14 10.25 15.03
N LEU A 1075 -17.47 11.45 15.50
CA LEU A 1075 -18.69 11.70 16.25
C LEU A 1075 -19.51 12.75 15.50
N ALA A 1076 -20.70 12.37 15.06
CA ALA A 1076 -21.74 13.30 14.64
C ALA A 1076 -22.57 13.63 15.88
N VAL A 1077 -22.44 14.88 16.35
CA VAL A 1077 -23.30 15.42 17.39
C VAL A 1077 -24.41 16.20 16.71
N ASN A 1078 -25.63 15.71 16.83
CA ASN A 1078 -26.77 16.40 16.25
C ASN A 1078 -27.20 17.60 17.09
N SER A 1079 -27.08 18.78 16.49
CA SER A 1079 -27.85 19.99 16.81
C SER A 1079 -29.21 19.97 16.11
N TYR A 1080 -29.95 18.85 16.15
CA TYR A 1080 -31.26 18.73 15.48
C TYR A 1080 -32.39 19.48 16.20
N SER A 1081 -32.10 20.20 17.29
CA SER A 1081 -33.10 20.98 18.01
C SER A 1081 -33.28 22.42 17.50
N LYS A 1082 -32.42 22.94 16.61
CA LYS A 1082 -32.67 24.21 15.90
C LYS A 1082 -31.97 24.22 14.54
N VAL A 1083 -32.76 24.11 13.47
CA VAL A 1083 -32.44 24.72 12.18
C VAL A 1083 -32.81 26.19 12.32
N GLU A 1084 -31.79 27.04 12.44
CA GLU A 1084 -31.79 28.44 11.97
C GLU A 1084 -30.58 28.59 11.03
#